data_AF-A0A0K8P1H9-F1
#
_entry.id   AF-A0A0K8P1H9-F1
#
_cell.length_a   1.000
_cell.length_b   1.000
_cell.length_c   1.000
_cell.angle_alpha   90.00
_cell.angle_beta   90.00
_cell.angle_gamma   90.00
#
_symmetry.space_group_name_H-M   'P 1'
#
loop_
_entity.id
_entity.type
_entity.pdbx_description
1 polymer ?
#
loop_
_entity_poly.entity_id
_entity_poly.type
_entity_poly.pdbx_seq_one_letter_code
_entity_poly.pdbx_strand_id
1 'polypeptide(L)'
;MWRVAASLLPLAFLVACGGDDDVPAVPKRSAGLVGAAPVVTTDAAGRQTVAVSVMTQDGVKTLRTPALATDAATAVQTALAAGNLVDWIPSASATDTVEVAADPAQTFNVILSKGSSTAAQFDLAKYGPEVSPRNQVPGPMVAAGWVYGKYGASITVGDGRIVTADMAGRAYATPIKRYEETYTVAPDVKVFNVNTADYAKSAVSDVASIPVTADYDYRTTARQAAYLLFDRNYLDAAQARVVAIWYFTPQSTADGKPVWDVPTQSPLLADKGTDPVSGQRFVSINATGVTAAPYTRSTEPFEMVKDTMYYVGDNEVASYILKADMGTASTADDKVIKIDAGWANSGYQYWKNLELVGIDPRSVTDLWLTHAHGDHYGTAVEQLRMMDNAGKTLTLWGSREDVVGITADQQANPWSIAATLPASESVIRNRTTAFYEYDKWYDYGNVQIMVIWSPGHTTGATNMLFKVKNPADGKFYTFGYHGGYGVNGLETPTATNGWRRLAWQHGFSYLQNNIDADFVSPQHTNQYPIVEVFQALKAYNRDPANAARPLTMLDAMGSRVYDSPTVNGVRLQTEFANQLEKRRAVISYKATDAAVSSRRSIETSGPFKPGRENGLVSVSATLLDGGKIVQGFVGAQNKNPAIPLLANGIVIPTDSYIDDASGYFVQVKIDVKDPAYKGYLPEGYVQFSPGMNASITYRGGPIETTNTEKATYRPPEYLRTQRLASLADAQKVLATLAKGKNVTLSLTPASEIVVPADVSQTFR
;
A
#
# COMPACT_ATOMS: atom_id res chain seq x y z
N MET A 1 25.52 20.73 -46.66
CA MET A 1 26.89 20.39 -47.09
C MET A 1 27.79 20.47 -45.87
N TRP A 2 28.27 19.34 -45.37
CA TRP A 2 29.62 19.08 -44.84
C TRP A 2 29.61 17.65 -44.27
N ARG A 3 30.42 16.80 -44.88
CA ARG A 3 30.60 15.38 -44.58
C ARG A 3 31.56 15.25 -43.39
N VAL A 4 31.28 14.35 -42.45
CA VAL A 4 32.31 13.79 -41.57
C VAL A 4 32.20 12.27 -41.62
N ALA A 5 33.36 11.66 -41.84
CA ALA A 5 33.59 10.28 -42.21
C ALA A 5 33.34 9.30 -41.05
N ALA A 6 32.73 8.16 -41.38
CA ALA A 6 32.68 6.99 -40.52
C ALA A 6 33.98 6.20 -40.67
N SER A 7 34.80 6.17 -39.62
CA SER A 7 35.94 5.27 -39.48
C SER A 7 35.47 3.91 -38.95
N LEU A 8 35.48 2.92 -39.83
CA LEU A 8 35.36 1.49 -39.51
C LEU A 8 36.64 1.03 -38.79
N LEU A 9 36.51 0.63 -37.54
CA LEU A 9 37.51 -0.16 -36.81
C LEU A 9 37.17 -1.66 -36.98
N PRO A 10 38.15 -2.53 -37.25
CA PRO A 10 37.90 -3.96 -37.39
C PRO A 10 37.70 -4.58 -36.00
N LEU A 11 36.59 -5.32 -35.83
CA LEU A 11 36.43 -6.25 -34.71
C LEU A 11 37.53 -7.31 -34.81
N ALA A 12 38.51 -7.24 -33.91
CA ALA A 12 39.44 -8.33 -33.68
C ALA A 12 38.65 -9.48 -33.01
N PHE A 13 38.48 -10.58 -33.75
CA PHE A 13 38.06 -11.86 -33.20
C PHE A 13 39.15 -12.34 -32.22
N LEU A 14 38.92 -12.15 -30.93
CA LEU A 14 39.57 -12.96 -29.90
C LEU A 14 38.87 -14.32 -29.92
N VAL A 15 39.55 -15.28 -30.56
CA VAL A 15 39.28 -16.70 -30.41
C VAL A 15 39.57 -17.05 -28.96
N ALA A 16 38.53 -17.03 -28.13
CA ALA A 16 38.57 -17.64 -26.82
C ALA A 16 38.57 -19.16 -27.03
N CYS A 17 39.66 -19.80 -26.62
CA CYS A 17 39.74 -21.25 -26.52
C CYS A 17 38.60 -21.76 -25.65
N GLY A 18 37.89 -22.78 -26.15
CA GLY A 18 36.79 -23.42 -25.45
C GLY A 18 37.26 -24.02 -24.12
N GLY A 19 36.73 -23.46 -23.04
CA GLY A 19 36.37 -24.21 -21.85
C GLY A 19 34.85 -24.32 -21.89
N ASP A 20 34.34 -25.55 -21.92
CA ASP A 20 32.97 -25.82 -21.52
C ASP A 20 32.86 -25.39 -20.05
N ASP A 21 32.43 -24.15 -19.82
CA ASP A 21 31.95 -23.74 -18.51
C ASP A 21 30.67 -24.54 -18.26
N ASP A 22 30.82 -25.64 -17.53
CA ASP A 22 29.75 -26.43 -16.92
C ASP A 22 28.82 -25.50 -16.14
N VAL A 23 27.77 -24.99 -16.80
CA VAL A 23 26.58 -24.51 -16.10
C VAL A 23 26.07 -25.71 -15.31
N PRO A 24 26.00 -25.67 -13.97
CA PRO A 24 25.56 -26.80 -13.18
C PRO A 24 24.21 -27.29 -13.71
N ALA A 25 24.13 -28.57 -14.09
CA ALA A 25 22.90 -29.14 -14.61
C ALA A 25 21.77 -28.90 -13.60
N VAL A 26 20.73 -28.17 -14.01
CA VAL A 26 19.55 -27.93 -13.17
C VAL A 26 18.96 -29.30 -12.82
N PRO A 27 18.85 -29.66 -11.51
CA PRO A 27 18.37 -30.98 -11.15
C PRO A 27 16.96 -31.17 -11.69
N LYS A 28 16.68 -32.33 -12.28
CA LYS A 28 15.37 -32.64 -12.86
C LYS A 28 14.32 -32.70 -11.73
N ARG A 29 13.46 -31.68 -11.67
CA ARG A 29 12.37 -31.59 -10.69
C ARG A 29 11.16 -32.37 -11.20
N SER A 30 10.40 -32.94 -10.28
CA SER A 30 9.10 -33.54 -10.51
C SER A 30 8.02 -32.71 -9.82
N ALA A 31 6.78 -32.81 -10.29
CA ALA A 31 5.65 -32.04 -9.80
C ALA A 31 4.42 -32.92 -9.58
N GLY A 32 3.55 -32.52 -8.65
CA GLY A 32 2.37 -33.29 -8.29
C GLY A 32 1.46 -32.61 -7.28
N LEU A 33 0.45 -33.34 -6.83
CA LEU A 33 -0.54 -32.90 -5.84
C LEU A 33 -0.48 -33.81 -4.61
N VAL A 34 -0.36 -33.24 -3.42
CA VAL A 34 -0.44 -34.02 -2.16
C VAL A 34 -1.87 -34.52 -1.95
N GLY A 35 -2.04 -35.84 -1.93
CA GLY A 35 -3.36 -36.48 -1.83
C GLY A 35 -3.86 -36.68 -0.40
N ALA A 36 -2.96 -36.75 0.59
CA ALA A 36 -3.29 -36.99 1.98
C ALA A 36 -2.22 -36.42 2.93
N ALA A 37 -2.54 -36.28 4.21
CA ALA A 37 -1.58 -35.88 5.23
C ALA A 37 -0.36 -36.85 5.27
N PRO A 38 0.87 -36.34 5.43
CA PRO A 38 2.06 -37.18 5.52
C PRO A 38 2.02 -38.13 6.72
N VAL A 39 2.50 -39.35 6.53
CA VAL A 39 2.60 -40.39 7.56
C VAL A 39 4.06 -40.52 7.99
N VAL A 40 4.31 -40.51 9.30
CA VAL A 40 5.66 -40.66 9.86
C VAL A 40 5.81 -42.04 10.48
N THR A 41 6.90 -42.74 10.13
CA THR A 41 7.29 -44.02 10.74
C THR A 41 8.64 -43.89 11.40
N THR A 42 8.77 -44.38 12.63
CA THR A 42 10.01 -44.36 13.42
C THR A 42 10.69 -45.73 13.36
N ASP A 43 11.98 -45.76 13.05
CA ASP A 43 12.79 -46.99 13.10
C ASP A 43 13.30 -47.30 14.52
N ALA A 44 13.95 -48.45 14.68
CA ALA A 44 14.51 -48.89 15.97
C ALA A 44 15.63 -47.96 16.50
N ALA A 45 16.24 -47.14 15.65
CA ALA A 45 17.26 -46.15 16.01
C ALA A 45 16.66 -44.77 16.35
N GLY A 46 15.33 -44.65 16.37
CA GLY A 46 14.62 -43.40 16.66
C GLY A 46 14.60 -42.41 15.50
N ARG A 47 15.06 -42.80 14.29
CA ARG A 47 14.98 -41.95 13.10
C ARG A 47 13.62 -42.09 12.43
N GLN A 48 13.19 -41.04 11.77
CA GLN A 48 11.84 -40.95 11.21
C GLN A 48 11.85 -40.87 9.69
N THR A 49 11.04 -41.67 9.04
CA THR A 49 10.76 -41.58 7.59
C THR A 49 9.41 -40.93 7.39
N VAL A 50 9.34 -39.91 6.53
CA VAL A 50 8.09 -39.24 6.16
C VAL A 50 7.61 -39.81 4.81
N ALA A 51 6.43 -40.42 4.80
CA ALA A 51 5.76 -40.93 3.62
C ALA A 51 4.66 -39.97 3.18
N VAL A 52 4.74 -39.48 1.95
CA VAL A 52 3.81 -38.51 1.37
C VAL A 52 3.09 -39.15 0.18
N SER A 53 1.76 -39.15 0.21
CA SER A 53 0.93 -39.57 -0.94
C SER A 53 0.86 -38.43 -1.95
N VAL A 54 1.41 -38.63 -3.14
CA VAL A 54 1.47 -37.61 -4.20
C VAL A 54 0.89 -38.17 -5.49
N MET A 55 -0.07 -37.44 -6.08
CA MET A 55 -0.54 -37.68 -7.44
C MET A 55 0.52 -37.18 -8.41
N THR A 56 1.10 -38.11 -9.16
CA THR A 56 2.06 -37.85 -10.24
C THR A 56 1.38 -38.10 -11.60
N GLN A 57 2.03 -37.74 -12.71
CA GLN A 57 1.51 -38.04 -14.05
C GLN A 57 1.29 -39.54 -14.29
N ASP A 58 2.03 -40.42 -13.61
CA ASP A 58 1.90 -41.88 -13.71
C ASP A 58 0.88 -42.45 -12.71
N GLY A 59 0.14 -41.59 -12.00
CA GLY A 59 -0.79 -41.97 -10.93
C GLY A 59 -0.29 -41.63 -9.54
N VAL A 60 -1.04 -42.08 -8.53
CA VAL A 60 -0.73 -41.82 -7.11
C VAL A 60 0.43 -42.68 -6.65
N LYS A 61 1.48 -42.05 -6.11
CA LYS A 61 2.67 -42.69 -5.56
C LYS A 61 2.85 -42.29 -4.10
N THR A 62 3.43 -43.20 -3.31
CA THR A 62 3.89 -42.88 -1.95
C THR A 62 5.37 -42.57 -2.00
N LEU A 63 5.72 -41.30 -1.92
CA LEU A 63 7.10 -40.81 -1.90
C LEU A 63 7.62 -40.79 -0.46
N ARG A 64 8.88 -41.17 -0.25
CA ARG A 64 9.48 -41.27 1.08
C ARG A 64 10.74 -40.44 1.20
N THR A 65 10.94 -39.79 2.34
CA THR A 65 12.26 -39.28 2.71
C THR A 65 13.20 -40.45 3.07
N PRO A 66 14.52 -40.29 3.02
CA PRO A 66 15.42 -41.11 3.83
C PRO A 66 15.07 -40.97 5.32
N ALA A 67 15.59 -41.84 6.18
CA ALA A 67 15.41 -41.72 7.63
C ALA A 67 16.05 -40.41 8.14
N LEU A 68 15.29 -39.57 8.82
CA LEU A 68 15.67 -38.24 9.31
C LEU A 68 15.71 -38.18 10.84
N ALA A 69 16.35 -37.13 11.36
CA ALA A 69 16.15 -36.72 12.75
C ALA A 69 14.70 -36.23 12.95
N THR A 70 14.20 -36.33 14.18
CA THR A 70 12.80 -36.03 14.53
C THR A 70 12.37 -34.60 14.17
N ASP A 71 13.25 -33.62 14.39
CA ASP A 71 13.03 -32.22 14.05
C ASP A 71 12.89 -32.00 12.54
N ALA A 72 13.79 -32.60 11.74
CA ALA A 72 13.74 -32.55 10.28
C ALA A 72 12.48 -33.25 9.72
N ALA A 73 12.13 -34.42 10.25
CA ALA A 73 10.89 -35.12 9.86
C ALA A 73 9.64 -34.31 10.22
N THR A 74 9.63 -33.66 11.39
CA THR A 74 8.55 -32.77 11.82
C THR A 74 8.43 -31.59 10.87
N ALA A 75 9.54 -30.95 10.48
CA ALA A 75 9.54 -29.83 9.54
C ALA A 75 8.98 -30.21 8.15
N VAL A 76 9.34 -31.40 7.62
CA VAL A 76 8.75 -31.90 6.37
C VAL A 76 7.24 -32.15 6.55
N GLN A 77 6.85 -32.78 7.66
CA GLN A 77 5.44 -33.13 7.91
C GLN A 77 4.56 -31.89 8.07
N THR A 78 5.00 -30.89 8.82
CA THR A 78 4.21 -29.67 9.09
C THR A 78 4.11 -28.74 7.89
N ALA A 79 5.06 -28.82 6.95
CA ALA A 79 5.03 -28.06 5.71
C ALA A 79 3.95 -28.52 4.73
N LEU A 80 3.43 -29.75 4.88
CA LEU A 80 2.57 -30.39 3.87
C LEU A 80 1.16 -30.67 4.36
N ALA A 81 0.20 -30.33 3.50
CA ALA A 81 -1.21 -30.68 3.67
C ALA A 81 -1.80 -31.25 2.38
N ALA A 82 -2.89 -32.02 2.50
CA ALA A 82 -3.67 -32.46 1.34
C ALA A 82 -4.11 -31.25 0.50
N GLY A 83 -3.97 -31.36 -0.82
CA GLY A 83 -4.26 -30.25 -1.75
C GLY A 83 -3.09 -29.33 -2.05
N ASN A 84 -1.94 -29.49 -1.39
CA ASN A 84 -0.74 -28.73 -1.72
C ASN A 84 -0.23 -29.13 -3.12
N LEU A 85 0.00 -28.12 -3.96
CA LEU A 85 0.72 -28.28 -5.22
C LEU A 85 2.20 -28.27 -4.88
N VAL A 86 2.92 -29.31 -5.25
CA VAL A 86 4.31 -29.48 -4.85
C VAL A 86 5.22 -29.77 -6.01
N ASP A 87 6.46 -29.31 -5.89
CA ASP A 87 7.60 -29.87 -6.60
C ASP A 87 8.58 -30.54 -5.65
N TRP A 88 9.40 -31.44 -6.18
CA TRP A 88 10.48 -32.08 -5.44
C TRP A 88 11.58 -32.55 -6.40
N ILE A 89 12.71 -32.96 -5.84
CA ILE A 89 13.77 -33.63 -6.58
C ILE A 89 13.77 -35.12 -6.23
N PRO A 90 13.54 -36.01 -7.22
CA PRO A 90 13.63 -37.44 -7.01
C PRO A 90 15.05 -37.85 -6.62
N SER A 91 15.16 -38.86 -5.75
CA SER A 91 16.45 -39.47 -5.45
C SER A 91 17.01 -40.20 -6.67
N ALA A 92 18.31 -40.06 -6.93
CA ALA A 92 18.99 -40.84 -7.96
C ALA A 92 19.06 -42.34 -7.63
N SER A 93 18.91 -42.71 -6.36
CA SER A 93 19.09 -44.10 -5.88
C SER A 93 17.80 -44.94 -5.85
N ALA A 94 16.62 -44.31 -5.84
CA ALA A 94 15.34 -45.02 -5.76
C ALA A 94 14.19 -44.15 -6.28
N THR A 95 13.29 -44.75 -7.07
CA THR A 95 12.19 -44.05 -7.77
C THR A 95 11.12 -43.48 -6.84
N ASP A 96 10.97 -44.04 -5.63
CA ASP A 96 9.95 -43.64 -4.65
C ASP A 96 10.56 -42.87 -3.46
N THR A 97 11.79 -42.39 -3.61
CA THR A 97 12.50 -41.62 -2.58
C THR A 97 12.76 -40.20 -3.06
N VAL A 98 12.72 -39.24 -2.15
CA VAL A 98 13.00 -37.82 -2.42
C VAL A 98 14.34 -37.40 -1.83
N GLU A 99 15.02 -36.47 -2.50
CA GLU A 99 16.23 -35.84 -1.99
C GLU A 99 15.85 -34.71 -1.01
N VAL A 100 16.34 -34.81 0.22
CA VAL A 100 16.02 -33.87 1.31
C VAL A 100 16.80 -32.58 1.14
N ALA A 101 16.08 -31.46 1.19
CA ALA A 101 16.68 -30.14 1.08
C ALA A 101 17.46 -29.79 2.37
N ALA A 102 18.38 -28.83 2.26
CA ALA A 102 19.13 -28.33 3.41
C ALA A 102 18.20 -27.76 4.51
N ASP A 103 17.13 -27.08 4.10
CA ASP A 103 15.97 -26.82 4.94
C ASP A 103 14.95 -27.96 4.72
N PRO A 104 14.73 -28.85 5.71
CA PRO A 104 13.81 -29.98 5.54
C PRO A 104 12.39 -29.56 5.15
N ALA A 105 11.91 -28.38 5.56
CA ALA A 105 10.59 -27.87 5.20
C ALA A 105 10.44 -27.61 3.68
N GLN A 106 11.54 -27.50 2.95
CA GLN A 106 11.60 -27.27 1.50
C GLN A 106 11.85 -28.57 0.69
N THR A 107 11.84 -29.73 1.35
CA THR A 107 12.03 -31.04 0.68
C THR A 107 10.97 -31.26 -0.41
N PHE A 108 9.73 -30.95 -0.08
CA PHE A 108 8.65 -30.75 -1.03
C PHE A 108 8.32 -29.27 -1.01
N ASN A 109 8.61 -28.56 -2.09
CA ASN A 109 8.28 -27.14 -2.11
C ASN A 109 6.81 -27.00 -2.37
N VAL A 110 6.09 -26.43 -1.41
CA VAL A 110 4.69 -26.08 -1.60
C VAL A 110 4.63 -24.83 -2.47
N ILE A 111 4.29 -25.05 -3.74
CA ILE A 111 4.15 -24.00 -4.75
C ILE A 111 2.89 -23.18 -4.45
N LEU A 112 1.79 -23.87 -4.15
CA LEU A 112 0.54 -23.24 -3.79
C LEU A 112 -0.23 -24.10 -2.79
N SER A 113 -0.69 -23.47 -1.72
CA SER A 113 -1.69 -24.02 -0.79
C SER A 113 -3.07 -23.49 -1.16
N LYS A 114 -3.78 -24.18 -2.06
CA LYS A 114 -5.12 -23.73 -2.50
C LYS A 114 -6.16 -23.79 -1.36
N GLY A 115 -5.97 -24.69 -0.40
CA GLY A 115 -6.93 -24.92 0.70
C GLY A 115 -8.31 -25.29 0.16
N SER A 116 -9.39 -24.96 0.86
CA SER A 116 -10.76 -25.11 0.33
C SER A 116 -11.25 -23.90 -0.47
N SER A 117 -10.38 -22.91 -0.72
CA SER A 117 -10.78 -21.68 -1.39
C SER A 117 -11.21 -21.97 -2.83
N THR A 118 -12.32 -21.39 -3.26
CA THR A 118 -12.76 -21.43 -4.66
C THR A 118 -12.23 -20.25 -5.48
N ALA A 119 -11.64 -19.22 -4.85
CA ALA A 119 -11.17 -18.03 -5.55
C ALA A 119 -9.93 -18.30 -6.42
N ALA A 120 -9.78 -17.61 -7.54
CA ALA A 120 -8.55 -17.69 -8.32
C ALA A 120 -7.36 -17.07 -7.58
N GLN A 121 -6.17 -17.51 -7.98
CA GLN A 121 -4.88 -16.97 -7.56
C GLN A 121 -4.22 -16.39 -8.82
N PHE A 122 -3.49 -15.30 -8.66
CA PHE A 122 -2.86 -14.60 -9.77
C PHE A 122 -1.38 -14.44 -9.50
N ASP A 123 -0.59 -14.66 -10.53
CA ASP A 123 0.85 -14.65 -10.42
C ASP A 123 1.52 -14.43 -11.78
N LEU A 124 2.72 -13.87 -11.79
CA LEU A 124 3.50 -13.61 -13.01
C LEU A 124 4.76 -14.45 -13.03
N ALA A 125 5.04 -15.07 -14.19
CA ALA A 125 6.21 -15.92 -14.37
C ALA A 125 7.48 -15.27 -13.82
N LYS A 126 7.77 -14.05 -14.27
CA LYS A 126 9.05 -13.40 -14.00
C LYS A 126 9.18 -12.86 -12.59
N TYR A 127 8.11 -12.61 -11.84
CA TYR A 127 8.16 -11.85 -10.59
C TYR A 127 7.31 -12.42 -9.46
N GLY A 128 6.72 -13.59 -9.63
CA GLY A 128 5.97 -14.27 -8.57
C GLY A 128 6.83 -14.76 -7.41
N PRO A 129 6.20 -15.24 -6.32
CA PRO A 129 6.86 -16.10 -5.34
C PRO A 129 7.42 -17.34 -6.02
N GLU A 130 8.68 -17.25 -6.47
CA GLU A 130 9.41 -18.37 -7.04
C GLU A 130 9.42 -19.52 -6.04
N VAL A 131 9.52 -20.74 -6.58
CA VAL A 131 9.83 -21.90 -5.76
C VAL A 131 11.11 -21.62 -4.96
N SER A 132 11.18 -22.10 -3.71
CA SER A 132 12.34 -21.88 -2.86
C SER A 132 13.65 -22.30 -3.56
N PRO A 133 14.76 -21.56 -3.32
CA PRO A 133 16.04 -21.85 -3.91
C PRO A 133 16.57 -23.20 -3.43
N ARG A 134 17.39 -23.84 -4.24
CA ARG A 134 18.11 -25.06 -3.86
C ARG A 134 19.58 -24.92 -4.20
N ASN A 135 20.45 -25.23 -3.24
CA ASN A 135 21.91 -25.08 -3.39
C ASN A 135 22.30 -23.67 -3.89
N GLN A 136 21.64 -22.63 -3.34
CA GLN A 136 21.82 -21.22 -3.69
C GLN A 136 21.43 -20.85 -5.13
N VAL A 137 20.79 -21.75 -5.87
CA VAL A 137 20.21 -21.45 -7.19
C VAL A 137 18.74 -21.05 -6.99
N PRO A 138 18.28 -19.91 -7.56
CA PRO A 138 16.88 -19.52 -7.52
C PRO A 138 15.98 -20.63 -8.06
N GLY A 139 14.86 -20.89 -7.39
CA GLY A 139 13.93 -21.92 -7.84
C GLY A 139 13.12 -21.49 -9.07
N PRO A 140 12.42 -22.44 -9.71
CA PRO A 140 11.66 -22.13 -10.90
C PRO A 140 10.58 -21.07 -10.68
N MET A 141 10.28 -20.39 -11.80
CA MET A 141 9.19 -19.44 -11.91
C MET A 141 7.82 -20.12 -11.80
N VAL A 142 6.82 -19.31 -11.52
CA VAL A 142 5.42 -19.71 -11.40
C VAL A 142 4.51 -18.65 -12.01
N ALA A 143 3.37 -19.05 -12.56
CA ALA A 143 2.35 -18.12 -13.04
C ALA A 143 0.96 -18.63 -12.73
N ALA A 144 -0.01 -17.73 -12.55
CA ALA A 144 -1.37 -18.11 -12.21
C ALA A 144 -2.39 -17.11 -12.74
N GLY A 145 -3.56 -17.62 -13.11
CA GLY A 145 -4.68 -16.77 -13.51
C GLY A 145 -5.76 -17.53 -14.27
N TRP A 146 -6.65 -16.78 -14.90
CA TRP A 146 -7.69 -17.30 -15.78
C TRP A 146 -7.12 -17.79 -17.10
N VAL A 147 -7.58 -18.94 -17.58
CA VAL A 147 -7.15 -19.52 -18.85
C VAL A 147 -7.94 -18.91 -20.01
N TYR A 148 -7.31 -18.03 -20.78
CA TYR A 148 -7.93 -17.36 -21.93
C TYR A 148 -7.66 -18.04 -23.27
N GLY A 149 -6.63 -18.87 -23.34
CA GLY A 149 -6.26 -19.51 -24.59
C GLY A 149 -5.31 -20.68 -24.41
N LYS A 150 -5.39 -21.61 -25.38
CA LYS A 150 -4.39 -22.64 -25.63
C LYS A 150 -4.27 -22.86 -27.13
N TYR A 151 -3.07 -22.73 -27.68
CA TYR A 151 -2.85 -22.86 -29.13
C TYR A 151 -1.53 -23.59 -29.41
N GLY A 152 -1.60 -24.75 -30.06
CA GLY A 152 -0.43 -25.60 -30.27
C GLY A 152 0.25 -25.93 -28.93
N ALA A 153 1.50 -25.49 -28.77
CA ALA A 153 2.29 -25.65 -27.55
C ALA A 153 2.31 -24.39 -26.67
N SER A 154 1.22 -23.62 -26.61
CA SER A 154 1.12 -22.45 -25.73
C SER A 154 -0.12 -22.45 -24.84
N ILE A 155 -0.02 -21.75 -23.71
CA ILE A 155 -1.12 -21.44 -22.80
C ILE A 155 -1.08 -19.95 -22.42
N THR A 156 -2.25 -19.32 -22.38
CA THR A 156 -2.42 -17.90 -22.01
C THR A 156 -3.19 -17.81 -20.71
N VAL A 157 -2.60 -17.15 -19.71
CA VAL A 157 -3.24 -16.89 -18.41
C VAL A 157 -3.20 -15.40 -18.04
N GLY A 158 -4.18 -14.94 -17.27
CA GLY A 158 -4.19 -13.57 -16.77
C GLY A 158 -5.37 -13.22 -15.86
N ASP A 159 -5.45 -11.97 -15.43
CA ASP A 159 -6.52 -11.48 -14.54
C ASP A 159 -7.81 -11.10 -15.26
N GLY A 160 -7.77 -10.97 -16.58
CA GLY A 160 -8.91 -10.55 -17.41
C GLY A 160 -9.09 -9.05 -17.55
N ARG A 161 -8.18 -8.24 -17.00
CA ARG A 161 -8.25 -6.79 -17.12
C ARG A 161 -7.97 -6.36 -18.55
N ILE A 162 -9.04 -5.95 -19.22
CA ILE A 162 -9.01 -5.37 -20.56
C ILE A 162 -9.44 -3.91 -20.55
N VAL A 163 -8.64 -3.04 -21.16
CA VAL A 163 -8.96 -1.62 -21.32
C VAL A 163 -9.16 -1.31 -22.80
N THR A 164 -10.37 -0.89 -23.16
CA THR A 164 -10.77 -0.69 -24.56
C THR A 164 -10.85 0.79 -24.95
N ALA A 165 -11.00 1.70 -23.99
CA ALA A 165 -11.04 3.14 -24.20
C ALA A 165 -10.43 3.90 -23.02
N ASP A 166 -10.05 5.16 -23.24
CA ASP A 166 -9.69 6.06 -22.14
C ASP A 166 -10.92 6.61 -21.40
N MET A 167 -10.67 7.41 -20.36
CA MET A 167 -11.72 7.97 -19.51
C MET A 167 -12.64 8.97 -20.23
N ALA A 168 -12.23 9.50 -21.39
CA ALA A 168 -13.07 10.33 -22.26
C ALA A 168 -13.88 9.48 -23.28
N GLY A 169 -13.76 8.15 -23.24
CA GLY A 169 -14.50 7.23 -24.11
C GLY A 169 -13.86 6.98 -25.48
N ARG A 170 -12.64 7.46 -25.73
CA ARG A 170 -11.97 7.22 -27.02
C ARG A 170 -11.28 5.86 -27.02
N ALA A 171 -11.64 5.02 -27.97
CA ALA A 171 -11.10 3.68 -28.13
C ALA A 171 -9.57 3.67 -28.26
N TYR A 172 -8.92 2.64 -27.72
CA TYR A 172 -7.55 2.31 -28.08
C TYR A 172 -7.53 1.58 -29.42
N ALA A 173 -6.48 1.78 -30.22
CA ALA A 173 -6.31 1.08 -31.49
C ALA A 173 -6.25 -0.45 -31.28
N THR A 174 -5.73 -0.88 -30.13
CA THR A 174 -5.74 -2.27 -29.69
C THR A 174 -6.13 -2.29 -28.21
N PRO A 175 -7.09 -3.13 -27.79
CA PRO A 175 -7.40 -3.31 -26.38
C PRO A 175 -6.14 -3.67 -25.59
N ILE A 176 -5.97 -3.03 -24.44
CA ILE A 176 -4.82 -3.26 -23.56
C ILE A 176 -5.18 -4.40 -22.61
N LYS A 177 -4.46 -5.51 -22.70
CA LYS A 177 -4.53 -6.62 -21.74
C LYS A 177 -3.35 -6.51 -20.79
N ARG A 178 -3.58 -6.03 -19.58
CA ARG A 178 -2.50 -5.52 -18.72
C ARG A 178 -1.73 -6.62 -17.98
N TYR A 179 -2.46 -7.60 -17.45
CA TYR A 179 -1.90 -8.70 -16.64
C TYR A 179 -2.23 -10.05 -17.30
N GLU A 180 -1.90 -10.18 -18.58
CA GLU A 180 -2.03 -11.40 -19.36
C GLU A 180 -0.69 -11.78 -19.97
N GLU A 181 -0.31 -13.05 -19.85
CA GLU A 181 0.94 -13.60 -20.38
C GLU A 181 0.67 -14.92 -21.12
N THR A 182 1.45 -15.16 -22.18
CA THR A 182 1.37 -16.39 -22.98
C THR A 182 2.71 -17.11 -22.91
N TYR A 183 2.67 -18.39 -22.55
CA TYR A 183 3.86 -19.18 -22.30
C TYR A 183 3.93 -20.39 -23.21
N THR A 184 5.17 -20.82 -23.47
CA THR A 184 5.45 -22.08 -24.19
C THR A 184 5.32 -23.25 -23.22
N VAL A 185 4.61 -24.29 -23.64
CA VAL A 185 4.36 -25.51 -22.88
C VAL A 185 5.36 -26.58 -23.33
N ALA A 186 5.98 -27.27 -22.36
CA ALA A 186 6.89 -28.37 -22.66
C ALA A 186 6.13 -29.54 -23.31
N PRO A 187 6.74 -30.29 -24.26
CA PRO A 187 6.09 -31.43 -24.91
C PRO A 187 5.64 -32.52 -23.93
N ASP A 188 6.33 -32.65 -22.80
CA ASP A 188 6.06 -33.62 -21.75
C ASP A 188 5.47 -32.97 -20.48
N VAL A 189 4.79 -31.82 -20.60
CA VAL A 189 4.13 -31.13 -19.48
C VAL A 189 3.23 -32.08 -18.68
N LYS A 190 3.24 -31.93 -17.36
CA LYS A 190 2.36 -32.68 -16.46
C LYS A 190 1.10 -31.88 -16.18
N VAL A 191 -0.08 -32.47 -16.30
CA VAL A 191 -1.34 -31.73 -16.18
C VAL A 191 -2.26 -32.42 -15.18
N PHE A 192 -2.82 -31.64 -14.27
CA PHE A 192 -3.67 -32.12 -13.19
C PHE A 192 -4.98 -31.34 -13.15
N ASN A 193 -6.09 -32.06 -13.09
CA ASN A 193 -7.38 -31.52 -12.69
C ASN A 193 -7.50 -31.63 -11.16
N VAL A 194 -7.41 -30.50 -10.47
CA VAL A 194 -7.45 -30.44 -9.01
C VAL A 194 -8.87 -30.14 -8.57
N ASN A 195 -9.50 -31.11 -7.91
CA ASN A 195 -10.82 -30.90 -7.32
C ASN A 195 -10.67 -30.25 -5.94
N THR A 196 -10.93 -28.95 -5.85
CA THR A 196 -10.75 -28.17 -4.61
C THR A 196 -11.86 -28.41 -3.58
N ALA A 197 -12.97 -29.03 -3.98
CA ALA A 197 -14.02 -29.45 -3.06
C ALA A 197 -13.70 -30.81 -2.40
N ASP A 198 -12.96 -31.66 -3.09
CA ASP A 198 -12.60 -33.00 -2.64
C ASP A 198 -11.35 -33.49 -3.38
N TYR A 199 -10.19 -33.34 -2.74
CA TYR A 199 -8.90 -33.64 -3.37
C TYR A 199 -8.74 -35.09 -3.82
N ALA A 200 -9.46 -36.03 -3.21
CA ALA A 200 -9.45 -37.44 -3.62
C ALA A 200 -10.09 -37.66 -5.00
N LYS A 201 -10.89 -36.70 -5.49
CA LYS A 201 -11.47 -36.69 -6.84
C LYS A 201 -10.61 -35.96 -7.88
N SER A 202 -9.42 -35.51 -7.50
CA SER A 202 -8.46 -34.96 -8.45
C SER A 202 -7.97 -36.05 -9.42
N ALA A 203 -7.51 -35.67 -10.60
CA ALA A 203 -7.07 -36.62 -11.61
C ALA A 203 -5.92 -36.07 -12.46
N VAL A 204 -5.12 -36.97 -13.03
CA VAL A 204 -4.22 -36.66 -14.13
C VAL A 204 -5.05 -36.25 -15.35
N SER A 205 -4.56 -35.30 -16.11
CA SER A 205 -5.21 -34.72 -17.28
C SER A 205 -4.18 -34.43 -18.39
N ASP A 206 -4.61 -33.70 -19.41
CA ASP A 206 -3.78 -33.24 -20.52
C ASP A 206 -4.13 -31.79 -20.91
N VAL A 207 -3.27 -31.17 -21.71
CA VAL A 207 -3.46 -29.78 -22.17
C VAL A 207 -4.73 -29.63 -22.99
N ALA A 208 -5.12 -30.66 -23.75
CA ALA A 208 -6.31 -30.61 -24.60
C ALA A 208 -7.60 -30.48 -23.76
N SER A 209 -7.61 -31.08 -22.56
CA SER A 209 -8.73 -31.17 -21.64
C SER A 209 -8.90 -29.94 -20.73
N ILE A 210 -7.93 -29.02 -20.69
CA ILE A 210 -8.03 -27.79 -19.89
C ILE A 210 -9.16 -26.90 -20.47
N PRO A 211 -10.21 -26.58 -19.70
CA PRO A 211 -11.23 -25.65 -20.16
C PRO A 211 -10.65 -24.26 -20.44
N VAL A 212 -11.15 -23.58 -21.46
CA VAL A 212 -10.76 -22.21 -21.80
C VAL A 212 -11.96 -21.30 -21.60
N THR A 213 -11.77 -20.21 -20.87
CA THR A 213 -12.77 -19.14 -20.74
C THR A 213 -12.25 -17.91 -21.49
N ALA A 214 -12.42 -17.89 -22.81
CA ALA A 214 -11.90 -16.84 -23.68
C ALA A 214 -12.65 -15.50 -23.57
N ASP A 215 -13.80 -15.47 -22.88
CA ASP A 215 -14.60 -14.27 -22.71
C ASP A 215 -14.06 -13.41 -21.55
N TYR A 216 -13.71 -12.17 -21.87
CA TYR A 216 -13.19 -11.18 -20.92
C TYR A 216 -14.29 -10.43 -20.21
N ASP A 217 -15.54 -10.55 -20.65
CA ASP A 217 -16.66 -9.82 -20.07
C ASP A 217 -16.83 -10.18 -18.59
N TYR A 218 -16.89 -9.16 -17.72
CA TYR A 218 -17.01 -9.36 -16.26
C TYR A 218 -18.25 -10.16 -15.86
N ARG A 219 -19.26 -10.25 -16.74
CA ARG A 219 -20.47 -11.07 -16.58
C ARG A 219 -20.18 -12.57 -16.64
N THR A 220 -19.06 -12.96 -17.25
CA THR A 220 -18.57 -14.33 -17.25
C THR A 220 -17.96 -14.65 -15.89
N THR A 221 -18.78 -15.27 -15.03
CA THR A 221 -18.42 -15.57 -13.63
C THR A 221 -17.77 -16.94 -13.48
N ALA A 222 -18.14 -17.97 -14.23
CA ALA A 222 -17.49 -19.28 -14.17
C ALA A 222 -16.23 -19.29 -15.04
N ARG A 223 -15.07 -19.01 -14.43
CA ARG A 223 -13.79 -18.90 -15.14
C ARG A 223 -12.86 -20.05 -14.78
N GLN A 224 -12.21 -20.63 -15.78
CA GLN A 224 -11.19 -21.65 -15.53
C GLN A 224 -9.91 -20.99 -15.02
N ALA A 225 -9.50 -21.31 -13.80
CA ALA A 225 -8.19 -20.92 -13.26
C ALA A 225 -7.16 -22.02 -13.49
N ALA A 226 -5.90 -21.62 -13.67
CA ALA A 226 -4.75 -22.51 -13.69
C ALA A 226 -3.56 -21.92 -12.93
N TYR A 227 -2.70 -22.83 -12.45
CA TYR A 227 -1.38 -22.54 -11.89
C TYR A 227 -0.33 -23.27 -12.72
N LEU A 228 0.76 -22.57 -13.06
CA LEU A 228 1.78 -23.00 -14.00
C LEU A 228 3.14 -23.04 -13.28
N LEU A 229 3.88 -24.13 -13.45
CA LEU A 229 5.27 -24.26 -13.01
C LEU A 229 6.20 -24.33 -14.22
N PHE A 230 7.32 -23.63 -14.15
CA PHE A 230 8.32 -23.56 -15.21
C PHE A 230 9.51 -24.50 -14.95
N ASP A 231 10.29 -24.82 -15.97
CA ASP A 231 11.56 -25.57 -15.85
C ASP A 231 12.75 -24.70 -15.42
N ARG A 232 12.59 -23.37 -15.48
CA ARG A 232 13.67 -22.40 -15.25
C ARG A 232 13.24 -21.31 -14.27
N ASN A 233 14.25 -20.65 -13.70
CA ASN A 233 14.08 -19.49 -12.84
C ASN A 233 14.11 -18.18 -13.64
N TYR A 234 14.04 -17.06 -12.93
CA TYR A 234 13.93 -15.72 -13.52
C TYR A 234 15.13 -15.30 -14.39
N LEU A 235 16.32 -15.90 -14.21
CA LEU A 235 17.51 -15.55 -14.98
C LEU A 235 17.39 -15.98 -16.45
N ASP A 236 16.65 -17.05 -16.72
CA ASP A 236 16.44 -17.63 -18.05
C ASP A 236 14.97 -17.57 -18.49
N ALA A 237 14.23 -16.57 -18.00
CA ALA A 237 12.77 -16.50 -18.15
C ALA A 237 12.29 -16.59 -19.62
N ALA A 238 13.05 -16.01 -20.55
CA ALA A 238 12.71 -16.01 -21.99
C ALA A 238 12.78 -17.41 -22.65
N GLN A 239 13.52 -18.35 -22.04
CA GLN A 239 13.70 -19.72 -22.54
C GLN A 239 12.88 -20.73 -21.73
N ALA A 240 12.21 -20.27 -20.67
CA ALA A 240 11.45 -21.12 -19.77
C ALA A 240 10.24 -21.73 -20.46
N ARG A 241 9.92 -22.96 -20.09
CA ARG A 241 8.76 -23.71 -20.55
C ARG A 241 7.95 -24.19 -19.37
N VAL A 242 6.63 -24.19 -19.54
CA VAL A 242 5.71 -24.74 -18.55
C VAL A 242 5.85 -26.27 -18.52
N VAL A 243 6.22 -26.82 -17.36
CA VAL A 243 6.42 -28.26 -17.14
C VAL A 243 5.36 -28.90 -16.26
N ALA A 244 4.59 -28.11 -15.51
CA ALA A 244 3.39 -28.59 -14.84
C ALA A 244 2.27 -27.55 -14.86
N ILE A 245 1.03 -28.04 -14.98
CA ILE A 245 -0.19 -27.25 -14.98
C ILE A 245 -1.20 -27.89 -14.03
N TRP A 246 -1.72 -27.11 -13.09
CA TRP A 246 -2.87 -27.49 -12.27
C TRP A 246 -4.03 -26.58 -12.62
N TYR A 247 -5.14 -27.14 -13.07
CA TYR A 247 -6.40 -26.39 -13.26
C TYR A 247 -7.45 -26.90 -12.28
N PHE A 248 -8.31 -26.00 -11.81
CA PHE A 248 -9.14 -26.25 -10.63
C PHE A 248 -10.60 -26.51 -10.99
N THR A 249 -11.22 -27.47 -10.30
CA THR A 249 -12.66 -27.75 -10.34
C THR A 249 -13.27 -27.78 -8.92
N PRO A 250 -14.49 -27.27 -8.71
CA PRO A 250 -15.28 -26.49 -9.66
C PRO A 250 -14.56 -25.19 -10.07
N GLN A 251 -14.95 -24.64 -11.22
CA GLN A 251 -14.38 -23.38 -11.70
C GLN A 251 -14.55 -22.28 -10.65
N SER A 252 -13.56 -21.41 -10.54
CA SER A 252 -13.68 -20.27 -9.66
C SER A 252 -14.74 -19.32 -10.18
N THR A 253 -15.50 -18.75 -9.26
CA THR A 253 -16.51 -17.76 -9.57
C THR A 253 -15.91 -16.36 -9.45
N ALA A 254 -15.78 -15.65 -10.57
CA ALA A 254 -15.42 -14.24 -10.60
C ALA A 254 -16.56 -13.38 -10.03
N ASP A 255 -16.22 -12.16 -9.64
CA ASP A 255 -17.05 -11.29 -8.81
C ASP A 255 -18.24 -10.64 -9.53
N GLY A 256 -18.37 -10.86 -10.85
CA GLY A 256 -19.53 -10.47 -11.64
C GLY A 256 -19.74 -8.96 -11.77
N LYS A 257 -18.75 -8.15 -11.39
CA LYS A 257 -18.87 -6.68 -11.35
C LYS A 257 -17.86 -6.03 -12.30
N PRO A 258 -18.21 -4.85 -12.87
CA PRO A 258 -17.28 -4.10 -13.70
C PRO A 258 -16.11 -3.54 -12.87
N VAL A 259 -14.92 -3.60 -13.45
CA VAL A 259 -13.66 -3.07 -12.88
C VAL A 259 -13.14 -1.93 -13.76
N TRP A 260 -12.55 -0.90 -13.15
CA TRP A 260 -12.13 0.35 -13.81
C TRP A 260 -10.68 0.70 -13.47
N ASP A 261 -10.03 1.54 -14.29
CA ASP A 261 -8.71 2.07 -13.95
C ASP A 261 -8.77 3.18 -12.89
N VAL A 262 -9.96 3.72 -12.62
CA VAL A 262 -10.22 4.65 -11.52
C VAL A 262 -10.82 3.92 -10.32
N PRO A 263 -10.73 4.50 -9.11
CA PRO A 263 -11.40 3.96 -7.93
C PRO A 263 -12.88 3.69 -8.18
N THR A 264 -13.41 2.67 -7.50
CA THR A 264 -14.85 2.37 -7.57
C THR A 264 -15.66 3.59 -7.14
N GLN A 265 -16.82 3.80 -7.77
CA GLN A 265 -17.66 4.97 -7.54
C GLN A 265 -17.01 6.33 -7.86
N SER A 266 -15.92 6.36 -8.61
CA SER A 266 -15.29 7.60 -9.05
C SER A 266 -16.27 8.47 -9.88
N PRO A 267 -16.30 9.80 -9.67
CA PRO A 267 -17.11 10.72 -10.49
C PRO A 267 -16.84 10.63 -12.00
N LEU A 268 -15.64 10.17 -12.40
CA LEU A 268 -15.29 9.98 -13.81
C LEU A 268 -16.08 8.84 -14.48
N LEU A 269 -16.86 8.07 -13.71
CA LEU A 269 -17.76 7.03 -14.20
C LEU A 269 -19.20 7.53 -14.42
N ALA A 270 -19.50 8.79 -14.09
CA ALA A 270 -20.88 9.31 -14.07
C ALA A 270 -21.58 9.30 -15.43
N ASP A 271 -20.81 9.41 -16.52
CA ASP A 271 -21.25 9.41 -17.92
C ASP A 271 -21.22 8.02 -18.57
N LYS A 272 -20.76 6.97 -17.86
CA LYS A 272 -20.62 5.62 -18.41
C LYS A 272 -21.92 4.84 -18.49
N GLY A 273 -23.03 5.42 -18.00
CA GLY A 273 -24.36 4.85 -18.08
C GLY A 273 -24.66 3.86 -16.95
N THR A 274 -25.45 2.84 -17.29
CA THR A 274 -26.01 1.85 -16.36
C THR A 274 -25.49 0.45 -16.69
N ASP A 275 -25.06 -0.27 -15.67
CA ASP A 275 -24.67 -1.67 -15.78
C ASP A 275 -25.89 -2.53 -16.14
N PRO A 276 -25.83 -3.29 -17.25
CA PRO A 276 -26.94 -4.13 -17.67
C PRO A 276 -27.22 -5.32 -16.75
N VAL A 277 -26.30 -5.69 -15.84
CA VAL A 277 -26.49 -6.81 -14.91
C VAL A 277 -27.22 -6.37 -13.64
N SER A 278 -26.70 -5.37 -12.95
CA SER A 278 -27.29 -4.88 -11.69
C SER A 278 -28.40 -3.85 -11.89
N GLY A 279 -28.49 -3.23 -13.07
CA GLY A 279 -29.36 -2.08 -13.32
C GLY A 279 -28.91 -0.79 -12.62
N GLN A 280 -27.73 -0.79 -11.98
CA GLN A 280 -27.17 0.37 -11.28
C GLN A 280 -26.32 1.22 -12.23
N ARG A 281 -26.27 2.54 -11.98
CA ARG A 281 -25.30 3.40 -12.65
C ARG A 281 -23.87 2.94 -12.31
N PHE A 282 -22.95 2.96 -13.27
CA PHE A 282 -21.58 2.50 -13.02
C PHE A 282 -20.88 3.27 -11.88
N VAL A 283 -21.12 4.57 -11.78
CA VAL A 283 -20.65 5.42 -10.67
C VAL A 283 -21.22 5.02 -9.29
N SER A 284 -22.25 4.18 -9.23
CA SER A 284 -22.84 3.69 -7.98
C SER A 284 -22.35 2.29 -7.59
N ILE A 285 -21.66 1.59 -8.48
CA ILE A 285 -21.21 0.22 -8.24
C ILE A 285 -19.97 0.24 -7.37
N ASN A 286 -20.02 -0.51 -6.27
CA ASN A 286 -18.86 -0.87 -5.47
C ASN A 286 -18.36 -2.26 -5.91
N ALA A 287 -17.24 -2.29 -6.63
CA ALA A 287 -16.60 -3.54 -7.04
C ALA A 287 -16.13 -4.35 -5.82
N THR A 288 -15.91 -5.65 -5.99
CA THR A 288 -15.62 -6.54 -4.86
C THR A 288 -14.30 -6.20 -4.20
N GLY A 289 -14.22 -6.35 -2.88
CA GLY A 289 -13.00 -6.07 -2.14
C GLY A 289 -11.86 -7.00 -2.55
N VAL A 290 -10.64 -6.46 -2.57
CA VAL A 290 -9.41 -7.15 -2.98
C VAL A 290 -9.11 -8.43 -2.21
N THR A 291 -9.53 -8.52 -0.94
CA THR A 291 -9.37 -9.75 -0.15
C THR A 291 -10.07 -10.95 -0.79
N ALA A 292 -11.19 -10.73 -1.48
CA ALA A 292 -11.93 -11.78 -2.17
C ALA A 292 -11.55 -11.87 -3.66
N ALA A 293 -11.18 -10.75 -4.28
CA ALA A 293 -10.85 -10.67 -5.70
C ALA A 293 -9.72 -9.64 -5.93
N PRO A 294 -8.44 -10.02 -5.84
CA PRO A 294 -7.31 -9.07 -5.83
C PRO A 294 -7.18 -8.24 -7.12
N TYR A 295 -7.72 -8.70 -8.25
CA TYR A 295 -7.71 -8.01 -9.54
C TYR A 295 -8.73 -6.87 -9.67
N THR A 296 -9.67 -6.72 -8.73
CA THR A 296 -10.77 -5.74 -8.87
C THR A 296 -10.35 -4.29 -8.63
N ARG A 297 -9.11 -4.08 -8.17
CA ARG A 297 -8.52 -2.77 -7.95
C ARG A 297 -7.34 -2.46 -8.85
N SER A 298 -6.97 -3.34 -9.76
CA SER A 298 -5.79 -3.12 -10.60
C SER A 298 -5.91 -1.85 -11.43
N THR A 299 -4.85 -1.05 -11.47
CA THR A 299 -4.73 0.12 -12.33
C THR A 299 -3.33 0.19 -12.91
N GLU A 300 -3.18 0.93 -14.01
CA GLU A 300 -1.86 1.15 -14.60
C GLU A 300 -1.00 2.06 -13.71
N PRO A 301 0.31 1.79 -13.66
CA PRO A 301 1.26 2.67 -13.00
C PRO A 301 1.47 3.94 -13.84
N PHE A 302 2.05 4.96 -13.22
CA PHE A 302 2.39 6.18 -13.93
C PHE A 302 3.57 6.93 -13.29
N GLU A 303 4.28 7.66 -14.13
CA GLU A 303 5.36 8.56 -13.72
C GLU A 303 4.77 9.84 -13.14
N MET A 304 5.14 10.17 -11.89
CA MET A 304 4.71 11.40 -11.21
C MET A 304 5.72 12.53 -11.41
N VAL A 305 7.01 12.20 -11.25
CA VAL A 305 8.13 13.09 -11.53
C VAL A 305 9.11 12.34 -12.40
N LYS A 306 9.46 12.95 -13.53
CA LYS A 306 10.25 12.32 -14.59
C LYS A 306 11.48 11.60 -14.05
N ASP A 307 11.62 10.31 -14.36
CA ASP A 307 12.76 9.47 -14.03
C ASP A 307 13.08 9.30 -12.51
N THR A 308 12.30 9.93 -11.62
CA THR A 308 12.58 10.02 -10.18
C THR A 308 11.48 9.41 -9.31
N MET A 309 10.19 9.67 -9.60
CA MET A 309 9.08 9.24 -8.74
C MET A 309 7.93 8.65 -9.56
N TYR A 310 7.46 7.48 -9.14
CA TYR A 310 6.41 6.72 -9.83
C TYR A 310 5.33 6.27 -8.85
N TYR A 311 4.10 6.22 -9.36
CA TYR A 311 3.00 5.52 -8.73
C TYR A 311 2.94 4.08 -9.29
N VAL A 312 2.95 3.10 -8.40
CA VAL A 312 2.92 1.66 -8.75
C VAL A 312 1.85 0.87 -7.97
N GLY A 313 1.03 1.57 -7.19
CA GLY A 313 -0.08 0.98 -6.43
C GLY A 313 -1.26 0.54 -7.29
N ASP A 314 -2.39 0.32 -6.63
CA ASP A 314 -3.67 -0.03 -7.25
C ASP A 314 -4.73 1.06 -7.01
N ASN A 315 -5.89 0.99 -7.65
CA ASN A 315 -6.92 2.01 -7.52
C ASN A 315 -7.65 2.04 -6.15
N GLU A 316 -7.13 1.38 -5.11
CA GLU A 316 -7.56 1.47 -3.72
C GLU A 316 -6.39 1.87 -2.78
N VAL A 317 -5.25 1.18 -2.84
CA VAL A 317 -4.05 1.46 -2.05
C VAL A 317 -2.91 1.96 -2.94
N ALA A 318 -2.37 3.10 -2.58
CA ALA A 318 -1.21 3.68 -3.24
C ALA A 318 0.09 3.01 -2.80
N SER A 319 1.01 2.88 -3.74
CA SER A 319 2.40 2.52 -3.50
C SER A 319 3.26 3.33 -4.45
N TYR A 320 4.41 3.80 -3.99
CA TYR A 320 5.28 4.71 -4.73
C TYR A 320 6.69 4.12 -4.86
N ILE A 321 7.34 4.42 -5.97
CA ILE A 321 8.78 4.19 -6.16
C ILE A 321 9.50 5.52 -6.24
N LEU A 322 10.59 5.64 -5.49
CA LEU A 322 11.55 6.72 -5.56
C LEU A 322 12.88 6.14 -6.07
N LYS A 323 13.32 6.60 -7.24
CA LYS A 323 14.64 6.28 -7.79
C LYS A 323 15.62 7.35 -7.29
N ALA A 324 16.36 6.98 -6.26
CA ALA A 324 17.32 7.85 -5.61
C ALA A 324 18.72 7.68 -6.22
N ASP A 325 19.29 8.79 -6.63
CA ASP A 325 20.65 8.96 -7.15
C ASP A 325 21.41 9.85 -6.16
N MET A 326 22.45 9.29 -5.56
CA MET A 326 23.26 9.96 -4.55
C MET A 326 24.11 11.11 -5.11
N GLY A 327 24.16 11.25 -6.45
CA GLY A 327 24.98 12.23 -7.16
C GLY A 327 26.47 11.88 -7.14
N THR A 328 26.82 10.64 -6.82
CA THR A 328 28.21 10.17 -6.82
C THR A 328 28.59 9.57 -8.18
N ALA A 329 29.88 9.32 -8.39
CA ALA A 329 30.35 8.72 -9.64
C ALA A 329 29.99 7.23 -9.78
N SER A 330 29.53 6.58 -8.70
CA SER A 330 29.28 5.14 -8.63
C SER A 330 27.81 4.91 -8.33
N THR A 331 27.06 4.31 -9.26
CA THR A 331 25.64 3.97 -9.09
C THR A 331 25.38 2.83 -8.09
N ALA A 332 26.39 2.42 -7.32
CA ALA A 332 26.29 1.34 -6.34
C ALA A 332 25.64 1.81 -5.02
N ASP A 333 25.62 3.12 -4.76
CA ASP A 333 24.95 3.72 -3.61
C ASP A 333 23.52 4.20 -3.91
N ASP A 334 23.16 4.31 -5.19
CA ASP A 334 21.79 4.55 -5.67
C ASP A 334 20.79 3.57 -5.04
N LYS A 335 19.57 4.08 -4.80
CA LYS A 335 18.50 3.34 -4.15
C LYS A 335 17.26 3.31 -5.03
N VAL A 336 16.55 2.19 -4.95
CA VAL A 336 15.17 2.09 -5.44
C VAL A 336 14.31 1.86 -4.21
N ILE A 337 13.68 2.93 -3.74
CA ILE A 337 12.93 2.96 -2.49
C ILE A 337 11.45 2.78 -2.82
N LYS A 338 10.83 1.75 -2.26
CA LYS A 338 9.39 1.49 -2.36
C LYS A 338 8.67 1.94 -1.09
N ILE A 339 7.62 2.75 -1.24
CA ILE A 339 6.74 3.17 -0.14
C ILE A 339 5.48 2.32 -0.16
N ASP A 340 5.22 1.63 0.95
CA ASP A 340 4.18 0.61 1.16
C ASP A 340 4.20 -0.55 0.14
N ALA A 341 3.59 -1.67 0.52
CA ALA A 341 3.58 -2.93 -0.23
C ALA A 341 2.20 -3.32 -0.78
N GLY A 342 1.13 -2.60 -0.43
CA GLY A 342 -0.21 -2.91 -0.92
C GLY A 342 -0.80 -4.19 -0.29
N TRP A 343 -1.86 -4.72 -0.90
CA TRP A 343 -2.68 -5.81 -0.37
C TRP A 343 -2.06 -7.19 -0.55
N ALA A 344 -2.30 -8.08 0.42
CA ALA A 344 -1.95 -9.49 0.29
C ALA A 344 -2.59 -10.13 -0.96
N ASN A 345 -1.88 -11.07 -1.58
CA ASN A 345 -2.27 -11.76 -2.83
C ASN A 345 -2.41 -10.85 -4.07
N SER A 346 -1.96 -9.60 -3.98
CA SER A 346 -1.95 -8.64 -5.10
C SER A 346 -0.54 -8.36 -5.61
N GLY A 347 0.46 -9.15 -5.22
CA GLY A 347 1.86 -8.97 -5.63
C GLY A 347 2.03 -8.90 -7.14
N TYR A 348 1.39 -9.83 -7.87
CA TYR A 348 1.46 -9.93 -9.33
C TYR A 348 1.22 -8.58 -10.03
N GLN A 349 0.18 -7.83 -9.65
CA GLN A 349 -0.11 -6.54 -10.27
C GLN A 349 0.92 -5.47 -9.90
N TYR A 350 1.41 -5.45 -8.66
CA TYR A 350 2.44 -4.49 -8.25
C TYR A 350 3.76 -4.76 -8.96
N TRP A 351 4.16 -6.03 -9.12
CA TRP A 351 5.36 -6.40 -9.85
C TRP A 351 5.27 -6.01 -11.32
N LYS A 352 4.12 -6.25 -11.96
CA LYS A 352 3.88 -5.79 -13.33
C LYS A 352 3.91 -4.27 -13.42
N ASN A 353 3.36 -3.59 -12.43
CA ASN A 353 3.33 -2.13 -12.39
C ASN A 353 4.76 -1.56 -12.32
N LEU A 354 5.66 -2.15 -11.53
CA LEU A 354 7.08 -1.80 -11.55
C LEU A 354 7.70 -2.07 -12.94
N GLU A 355 7.46 -3.24 -13.53
CA GLU A 355 8.00 -3.58 -14.86
C GLU A 355 7.54 -2.60 -15.94
N LEU A 356 6.26 -2.21 -15.94
CA LEU A 356 5.66 -1.31 -16.91
C LEU A 356 6.26 0.11 -16.86
N VAL A 357 6.83 0.52 -15.73
CA VAL A 357 7.61 1.76 -15.60
C VAL A 357 9.13 1.54 -15.74
N GLY A 358 9.55 0.37 -16.20
CA GLY A 358 10.94 0.04 -16.48
C GLY A 358 11.78 -0.32 -15.26
N ILE A 359 11.14 -0.75 -14.16
CA ILE A 359 11.81 -1.09 -12.90
C ILE A 359 11.68 -2.59 -12.66
N ASP A 360 12.80 -3.27 -12.42
CA ASP A 360 12.77 -4.64 -11.92
C ASP A 360 12.35 -4.64 -10.43
N PRO A 361 11.27 -5.32 -10.01
CA PRO A 361 10.93 -5.52 -8.61
C PRO A 361 12.08 -5.99 -7.71
N ARG A 362 13.03 -6.75 -8.27
CA ARG A 362 14.23 -7.22 -7.57
C ARG A 362 15.34 -6.17 -7.48
N SER A 363 15.15 -4.98 -8.02
CA SER A 363 16.08 -3.85 -7.87
C SER A 363 15.75 -2.97 -6.67
N VAL A 364 14.58 -3.17 -6.05
CA VAL A 364 14.17 -2.45 -4.85
C VAL A 364 15.17 -2.73 -3.73
N THR A 365 15.80 -1.67 -3.21
CA THR A 365 16.80 -1.76 -2.14
C THR A 365 16.16 -1.59 -0.77
N ASP A 366 15.07 -0.81 -0.70
CA ASP A 366 14.42 -0.41 0.54
C ASP A 366 12.90 -0.46 0.40
N LEU A 367 12.22 -1.06 1.38
CA LEU A 367 10.77 -1.05 1.51
C LEU A 367 10.39 -0.31 2.79
N TRP A 368 9.67 0.80 2.64
CA TRP A 368 9.26 1.69 3.72
C TRP A 368 7.78 1.50 4.00
N LEU A 369 7.45 0.93 5.15
CA LEU A 369 6.07 0.76 5.60
C LEU A 369 5.63 1.98 6.41
N THR A 370 4.47 2.54 6.07
CA THR A 370 3.97 3.76 6.70
C THR A 370 3.15 3.49 7.96
N HIS A 371 2.44 2.36 8.00
CA HIS A 371 1.72 1.86 9.17
C HIS A 371 1.40 0.35 9.04
N ALA A 372 1.05 -0.29 10.17
CA ALA A 372 0.90 -1.74 10.24
C ALA A 372 -0.52 -2.28 10.03
N HIS A 373 -1.13 -1.97 8.88
CA HIS A 373 -2.31 -2.70 8.38
C HIS A 373 -2.00 -3.50 7.11
N GLY A 374 -2.70 -4.62 6.93
CA GLY A 374 -2.37 -5.65 5.94
C GLY A 374 -2.59 -5.23 4.49
N ASP A 375 -3.27 -4.13 4.27
CA ASP A 375 -3.40 -3.41 3.00
C ASP A 375 -2.16 -2.59 2.65
N HIS A 376 -1.26 -2.31 3.60
CA HIS A 376 -0.02 -1.56 3.38
C HIS A 376 1.24 -2.42 3.49
N TYR A 377 1.21 -3.55 4.20
CA TYR A 377 2.34 -4.50 4.26
C TYR A 377 2.06 -5.82 3.53
N GLY A 378 0.90 -5.99 2.91
CA GLY A 378 0.35 -7.28 2.51
C GLY A 378 1.25 -8.11 1.59
N THR A 379 2.02 -7.49 0.69
CA THR A 379 2.99 -8.20 -0.16
C THR A 379 4.43 -8.07 0.32
N ALA A 380 4.69 -7.54 1.52
CA ALA A 380 6.05 -7.35 2.04
C ALA A 380 6.76 -8.70 2.20
N VAL A 381 6.08 -9.72 2.72
CA VAL A 381 6.65 -11.08 2.84
C VAL A 381 6.93 -11.70 1.47
N GLU A 382 6.03 -11.51 0.51
CA GLU A 382 6.22 -11.97 -0.87
C GLU A 382 7.45 -11.31 -1.50
N GLN A 383 7.62 -10.00 -1.34
CA GLN A 383 8.79 -9.27 -1.85
C GLN A 383 10.09 -9.71 -1.17
N LEU A 384 10.08 -9.89 0.16
CA LEU A 384 11.24 -10.38 0.90
C LEU A 384 11.66 -11.77 0.39
N ARG A 385 10.70 -12.67 0.17
CA ARG A 385 10.97 -14.00 -0.40
C ARG A 385 11.53 -13.91 -1.82
N MET A 386 10.96 -13.08 -2.68
CA MET A 386 11.49 -12.83 -4.03
C MET A 386 12.96 -12.38 -3.99
N MET A 387 13.29 -11.48 -3.06
CA MET A 387 14.65 -10.98 -2.89
C MET A 387 15.59 -12.06 -2.36
N ASP A 388 15.17 -12.79 -1.32
CA ASP A 388 15.96 -13.90 -0.73
C ASP A 388 16.23 -14.99 -1.78
N ASN A 389 15.22 -15.37 -2.56
CA ASN A 389 15.33 -16.35 -3.64
C ASN A 389 16.28 -15.90 -4.75
N ALA A 390 16.32 -14.59 -5.02
CA ALA A 390 17.23 -13.98 -5.97
C ALA A 390 18.65 -13.75 -5.41
N GLY A 391 18.90 -14.08 -4.13
CA GLY A 391 20.18 -13.80 -3.46
C GLY A 391 20.42 -12.31 -3.23
N LYS A 392 19.37 -11.50 -3.18
CA LYS A 392 19.42 -10.05 -3.01
C LYS A 392 18.92 -9.62 -1.63
N THR A 393 19.41 -8.49 -1.17
CA THR A 393 19.01 -7.90 0.11
C THR A 393 17.97 -6.82 -0.08
N LEU A 394 16.97 -6.79 0.79
CA LEU A 394 15.98 -5.72 0.91
C LEU A 394 15.95 -5.22 2.36
N THR A 395 16.19 -3.93 2.56
CA THR A 395 16.02 -3.32 3.87
C THR A 395 14.54 -3.04 4.11
N LEU A 396 13.98 -3.65 5.14
CA LEU A 396 12.61 -3.37 5.56
C LEU A 396 12.61 -2.32 6.68
N TRP A 397 11.98 -1.20 6.40
CA TRP A 397 11.80 -0.07 7.30
C TRP A 397 10.36 -0.02 7.83
N GLY A 398 10.20 0.39 9.08
CA GLY A 398 8.90 0.62 9.70
C GLY A 398 9.02 1.46 10.97
N SER A 399 7.90 1.91 11.51
CA SER A 399 7.89 2.55 12.83
C SER A 399 8.13 1.51 13.92
N ARG A 400 8.92 1.90 14.92
CA ARG A 400 9.13 1.06 16.10
C ARG A 400 7.81 0.79 16.81
N GLU A 401 6.96 1.81 16.87
CA GLU A 401 5.71 1.81 17.62
C GLU A 401 4.65 0.89 17.02
N ASP A 402 4.65 0.66 15.70
CA ASP A 402 3.79 -0.34 15.09
C ASP A 402 4.35 -1.75 15.17
N VAL A 403 5.68 -1.89 15.10
CA VAL A 403 6.32 -3.22 15.10
C VAL A 403 6.47 -3.77 16.51
N VAL A 404 6.99 -3.02 17.48
CA VAL A 404 7.28 -3.52 18.84
C VAL A 404 6.38 -2.91 19.92
N GLY A 405 5.65 -1.85 19.62
CA GLY A 405 4.82 -1.12 20.59
C GLY A 405 5.52 0.11 21.18
N ILE A 406 4.81 0.85 22.04
CA ILE A 406 5.33 2.07 22.68
C ILE A 406 5.70 1.75 24.13
N THR A 407 7.00 1.78 24.41
CA THR A 407 7.54 1.67 25.78
C THR A 407 7.91 3.03 26.37
N ALA A 408 8.21 4.00 25.52
CA ALA A 408 8.38 5.40 25.91
C ALA A 408 8.04 6.34 24.75
N ASP A 409 7.61 7.57 25.04
CA ASP A 409 7.42 8.62 24.04
C ASP A 409 8.69 9.47 23.82
N GLN A 410 8.63 10.52 22.98
CA GLN A 410 9.81 11.37 22.72
C GLN A 410 10.31 12.10 23.96
N GLN A 411 9.49 12.24 25.00
CA GLN A 411 9.86 12.81 26.30
C GLN A 411 10.37 11.78 27.30
N ALA A 412 10.48 10.52 26.92
CA ALA A 412 10.82 9.39 27.77
C ALA A 412 9.78 9.08 28.88
N ASN A 413 8.52 9.52 28.71
CA ASN A 413 7.45 9.04 29.58
C ASN A 413 7.22 7.55 29.33
N PRO A 414 7.13 6.70 30.37
CA PRO A 414 6.99 5.26 30.20
C PRO A 414 5.56 4.88 29.77
N TRP A 415 5.46 3.90 28.87
CA TRP A 415 4.21 3.37 28.34
C TRP A 415 4.23 1.84 28.26
N SER A 416 3.04 1.23 28.22
CA SER A 416 2.85 -0.20 27.95
C SER A 416 1.74 -0.35 26.90
N ILE A 417 2.03 0.13 25.69
CA ILE A 417 1.10 0.13 24.57
C ILE A 417 1.54 -0.94 23.57
N ALA A 418 0.65 -1.87 23.27
CA ALA A 418 0.91 -2.95 22.34
C ALA A 418 1.17 -2.44 20.92
N ALA A 419 1.99 -3.19 20.17
CA ALA A 419 2.20 -3.03 18.74
C ALA A 419 0.88 -3.15 17.97
N THR A 420 0.74 -2.41 16.86
CA THR A 420 -0.38 -2.60 15.94
C THR A 420 -0.16 -3.80 15.01
N LEU A 421 1.10 -4.05 14.60
CA LEU A 421 1.43 -5.22 13.78
C LEU A 421 1.01 -6.50 14.52
N PRO A 422 0.15 -7.35 13.92
CA PRO A 422 -0.31 -8.57 14.56
C PRO A 422 0.85 -9.48 15.01
N ALA A 423 0.66 -10.21 16.11
CA ALA A 423 1.67 -11.14 16.60
C ALA A 423 1.97 -12.28 15.61
N SER A 424 1.01 -12.62 14.75
CA SER A 424 1.15 -13.60 13.67
C SER A 424 2.13 -13.17 12.57
N GLU A 425 2.36 -11.87 12.39
CA GLU A 425 3.26 -11.32 11.37
C GLU A 425 4.73 -11.39 11.82
N SER A 426 5.19 -12.58 12.17
CA SER A 426 6.53 -12.83 12.73
C SER A 426 7.65 -12.54 11.72
N VAL A 427 7.44 -12.80 10.43
CA VAL A 427 8.44 -12.55 9.38
C VAL A 427 8.70 -11.05 9.25
N ILE A 428 7.65 -10.24 9.11
CA ILE A 428 7.74 -8.78 9.01
C ILE A 428 8.44 -8.23 10.26
N ARG A 429 8.00 -8.66 11.44
CA ARG A 429 8.59 -8.26 12.73
C ARG A 429 10.08 -8.58 12.82
N ASN A 430 10.48 -9.80 12.46
CA ASN A 430 11.87 -10.25 12.55
C ASN A 430 12.76 -9.63 11.47
N ARG A 431 12.19 -9.29 10.30
CA ARG A 431 12.92 -8.71 9.15
C ARG A 431 12.91 -7.19 9.13
N THR A 432 12.13 -6.54 9.98
CA THR A 432 12.21 -5.08 10.16
C THR A 432 13.52 -4.76 10.87
N THR A 433 14.51 -4.37 10.07
CA THR A 433 15.90 -4.17 10.49
C THR A 433 16.24 -2.70 10.69
N ALA A 434 15.38 -1.81 10.20
CA ALA A 434 15.54 -0.37 10.33
C ALA A 434 14.26 0.27 10.90
N PHE A 435 14.43 1.11 11.93
CA PHE A 435 13.36 1.90 12.51
C PHE A 435 13.57 3.37 12.18
N TYR A 436 12.49 4.09 11.95
CA TYR A 436 12.56 5.51 11.65
C TYR A 436 13.07 6.34 12.83
N GLU A 437 14.08 7.17 12.57
CA GLU A 437 14.28 8.45 13.22
C GLU A 437 13.28 9.48 12.67
N TYR A 438 12.49 10.07 13.58
CA TYR A 438 11.47 11.04 13.23
C TYR A 438 12.01 12.46 13.08
N ASP A 439 11.30 13.27 12.29
CA ASP A 439 11.53 14.70 12.07
C ASP A 439 12.94 15.02 11.52
N LYS A 440 13.56 14.04 10.87
CA LYS A 440 14.86 14.16 10.19
C LYS A 440 14.73 13.79 8.72
N TRP A 441 15.51 14.49 7.89
CA TRP A 441 15.67 14.17 6.49
C TRP A 441 16.68 13.04 6.32
N TYR A 442 16.22 11.94 5.72
CA TYR A 442 17.06 10.94 5.07
C TYR A 442 17.40 11.48 3.69
N ASP A 443 18.67 11.82 3.48
CA ASP A 443 19.15 12.40 2.24
C ASP A 443 19.73 11.31 1.34
N TYR A 444 19.09 11.10 0.19
CA TYR A 444 19.51 10.20 -0.86
C TYR A 444 19.83 10.95 -2.16
N GLY A 445 20.37 12.18 -2.05
CA GLY A 445 20.78 12.99 -3.19
C GLY A 445 19.59 13.67 -3.89
N ASN A 446 19.15 13.14 -5.03
CA ASN A 446 17.99 13.67 -5.77
C ASN A 446 16.64 13.40 -5.08
N VAL A 447 16.62 12.56 -4.04
CA VAL A 447 15.46 12.22 -3.22
C VAL A 447 15.81 12.48 -1.75
N GLN A 448 14.93 13.13 -1.01
CA GLN A 448 15.01 13.23 0.44
C GLN A 448 13.67 12.83 1.05
N ILE A 449 13.71 12.06 2.14
CA ILE A 449 12.51 11.58 2.84
C ILE A 449 12.55 12.08 4.27
N MET A 450 11.47 12.66 4.77
CA MET A 450 11.31 12.95 6.20
C MET A 450 10.13 12.17 6.73
N VAL A 451 10.32 11.46 7.85
CA VAL A 451 9.27 10.69 8.52
C VAL A 451 8.82 11.42 9.77
N ILE A 452 7.51 11.60 9.95
CA ILE A 452 6.91 12.33 11.06
C ILE A 452 6.00 11.37 11.81
N TRP A 453 6.23 11.18 13.11
CA TRP A 453 5.37 10.35 13.93
C TRP A 453 4.04 11.05 14.19
N SER A 454 2.94 10.39 13.84
CA SER A 454 1.59 10.94 13.90
C SER A 454 0.58 9.84 14.24
N PRO A 455 0.58 9.36 15.49
CA PRO A 455 -0.24 8.21 15.85
C PRO A 455 -1.73 8.53 15.84
N GLY A 456 -2.54 7.48 15.66
CA GLY A 456 -3.98 7.52 15.74
C GLY A 456 -4.61 6.28 15.12
N HIS A 457 -4.61 6.18 13.78
CA HIS A 457 -5.10 5.00 13.06
C HIS A 457 -4.41 3.73 13.55
N THR A 458 -3.07 3.79 13.61
CA THR A 458 -2.22 2.81 14.31
C THR A 458 -1.40 3.53 15.38
N THR A 459 -0.77 2.76 16.26
CA THR A 459 0.09 3.28 17.34
C THR A 459 1.36 3.94 16.82
N GLY A 460 1.83 3.53 15.65
CA GLY A 460 3.04 4.01 14.99
C GLY A 460 2.81 4.55 13.59
N ALA A 461 1.60 5.03 13.26
CA ALA A 461 1.34 5.64 11.96
C ALA A 461 2.29 6.82 11.72
N THR A 462 2.83 6.89 10.50
CA THR A 462 3.79 7.92 10.10
C THR A 462 3.35 8.68 8.87
N ASN A 463 3.47 10.00 8.90
CA ASN A 463 3.43 10.80 7.69
C ASN A 463 4.83 10.91 7.10
N MET A 464 4.91 11.09 5.79
CA MET A 464 6.20 11.27 5.12
C MET A 464 6.16 12.48 4.21
N LEU A 465 7.29 13.16 4.08
CA LEU A 465 7.52 14.13 3.01
C LEU A 465 8.57 13.58 2.06
N PHE A 466 8.27 13.60 0.78
CA PHE A 466 9.22 13.28 -0.28
C PHE A 466 9.63 14.57 -0.97
N LYS A 467 10.90 14.96 -0.85
CA LYS A 467 11.49 15.98 -1.72
C LYS A 467 12.15 15.27 -2.87
N VAL A 468 11.64 15.49 -4.07
CA VAL A 468 12.10 14.81 -5.27
C VAL A 468 12.56 15.83 -6.30
N LYS A 469 13.75 15.64 -6.84
CA LYS A 469 14.30 16.50 -7.88
C LYS A 469 13.72 16.10 -9.23
N ASN A 470 13.15 17.07 -9.94
CA ASN A 470 12.77 16.89 -11.34
C ASN A 470 14.00 17.11 -12.21
N PRO A 471 14.49 16.11 -12.95
CA PRO A 471 15.65 16.27 -13.83
C PRO A 471 15.38 17.23 -15.00
N ALA A 472 14.12 17.45 -15.38
CA ALA A 472 13.77 18.32 -16.51
C ALA A 472 14.02 19.81 -16.23
N ASP A 473 13.89 20.26 -14.98
CA ASP A 473 14.09 21.67 -14.58
C ASP A 473 15.11 21.86 -13.44
N GLY A 474 15.59 20.77 -12.85
CA GLY A 474 16.56 20.77 -11.76
C GLY A 474 16.00 21.14 -10.39
N LYS A 475 14.69 21.37 -10.24
CA LYS A 475 14.05 21.81 -8.99
C LYS A 475 13.58 20.63 -8.14
N PHE A 476 13.54 20.85 -6.84
CA PHE A 476 12.89 19.94 -5.90
C PHE A 476 11.41 20.29 -5.78
N TYR A 477 10.58 19.25 -5.74
CA TYR A 477 9.16 19.30 -5.44
C TYR A 477 8.89 18.48 -4.19
N THR A 478 8.01 18.97 -3.32
CA THR A 478 7.67 18.31 -2.06
C THR A 478 6.30 17.64 -2.14
N PHE A 479 6.26 16.35 -1.88
CA PHE A 479 5.04 15.55 -1.81
C PHE A 479 4.74 15.19 -0.36
N GLY A 480 3.55 15.52 0.10
CA GLY A 480 3.08 15.13 1.41
C GLY A 480 2.30 13.82 1.36
N TYR A 481 2.79 12.81 2.08
CA TYR A 481 2.18 11.51 2.26
C TYR A 481 1.59 11.35 3.65
N HIS A 482 0.36 10.84 3.71
CA HIS A 482 -0.30 10.57 4.98
C HIS A 482 -0.40 9.08 5.28
N GLY A 483 0.48 8.56 6.15
CA GLY A 483 0.36 7.18 6.62
C GLY A 483 -0.57 7.09 7.80
N GLY A 484 -1.48 6.12 7.74
CA GLY A 484 -2.65 6.02 8.59
C GLY A 484 -3.48 7.28 8.47
N TYR A 485 -4.26 7.44 7.40
CA TYR A 485 -5.21 8.54 7.20
C TYR A 485 -6.67 8.10 7.44
N GLY A 486 -6.92 6.80 7.61
CA GLY A 486 -8.25 6.23 7.86
C GLY A 486 -8.75 6.45 9.31
N VAL A 487 -10.05 6.71 9.48
CA VAL A 487 -10.66 6.90 10.82
C VAL A 487 -11.09 5.58 11.49
N ASN A 488 -10.84 4.44 10.85
CA ASN A 488 -11.25 3.12 11.34
C ASN A 488 -10.70 2.84 12.74
N GLY A 489 -11.57 2.52 13.68
CA GLY A 489 -11.22 2.31 15.09
C GLY A 489 -11.16 3.59 15.93
N LEU A 490 -11.40 4.75 15.33
CA LEU A 490 -11.42 6.07 15.96
C LEU A 490 -12.79 6.75 15.87
N GLU A 491 -13.85 6.08 15.39
CA GLU A 491 -15.15 6.72 15.12
C GLU A 491 -15.85 7.24 16.37
N THR A 492 -15.69 6.53 17.49
CA THR A 492 -16.26 6.89 18.80
C THR A 492 -15.21 6.73 19.89
N PRO A 493 -15.30 7.46 21.01
CA PRO A 493 -14.37 7.28 22.12
C PRO A 493 -14.59 5.92 22.79
N THR A 494 -13.50 5.19 23.01
CA THR A 494 -13.44 3.92 23.71
C THR A 494 -12.27 3.91 24.69
N ALA A 495 -12.25 2.95 25.61
CA ALA A 495 -11.15 2.79 26.56
C ALA A 495 -9.77 2.69 25.86
N THR A 496 -9.68 2.11 24.66
CA THR A 496 -8.40 1.81 24.00
C THR A 496 -7.97 2.83 22.94
N ASN A 497 -8.82 3.80 22.58
CA ASN A 497 -8.52 4.76 21.51
C ASN A 497 -8.46 6.21 21.96
N GLY A 498 -8.66 6.50 23.25
CA GLY A 498 -8.76 7.88 23.73
C GLY A 498 -7.55 8.75 23.34
N TRP A 499 -6.35 8.33 23.75
CA TRP A 499 -5.13 9.06 23.41
C TRP A 499 -4.92 9.15 21.90
N ARG A 500 -5.23 8.07 21.15
CA ARG A 500 -5.11 8.01 19.69
C ARG A 500 -6.00 9.04 19.00
N ARG A 501 -7.22 9.27 19.49
CA ARG A 501 -8.13 10.30 18.96
C ARG A 501 -7.57 11.72 19.15
N LEU A 502 -7.00 12.00 20.32
CA LEU A 502 -6.36 13.31 20.58
C LEU A 502 -5.08 13.48 19.77
N ALA A 503 -4.24 12.44 19.70
CA ALA A 503 -3.00 12.45 18.93
C ALA A 503 -3.26 12.61 17.43
N TRP A 504 -4.35 12.02 16.92
CA TRP A 504 -4.80 12.18 15.54
C TRP A 504 -5.18 13.63 15.20
N GLN A 505 -5.99 14.28 16.04
CA GLN A 505 -6.30 15.71 15.90
C GLN A 505 -5.03 16.57 15.99
N HIS A 506 -4.15 16.26 16.94
CA HIS A 506 -2.88 16.96 17.12
C HIS A 506 -1.99 16.83 15.89
N GLY A 507 -1.77 15.61 15.39
CA GLY A 507 -0.89 15.32 14.26
C GLY A 507 -1.27 16.12 13.02
N PHE A 508 -2.55 16.18 12.67
CA PHE A 508 -2.97 16.99 11.53
C PHE A 508 -2.80 18.50 11.77
N SER A 509 -3.07 18.97 12.98
CA SER A 509 -2.86 20.38 13.33
C SER A 509 -1.36 20.75 13.27
N TYR A 510 -0.49 19.86 13.78
CA TYR A 510 0.96 19.98 13.70
C TYR A 510 1.43 20.04 12.25
N LEU A 511 1.00 19.11 11.40
CA LEU A 511 1.42 19.06 9.99
C LEU A 511 0.94 20.29 9.24
N GLN A 512 -0.32 20.68 9.42
CA GLN A 512 -0.84 21.90 8.81
C GLN A 512 0.04 23.09 9.23
N ASN A 513 0.46 23.19 10.49
CA ASN A 513 1.22 24.34 10.96
C ASN A 513 2.66 24.39 10.47
N ASN A 514 3.33 23.23 10.40
CA ASN A 514 4.78 23.17 10.23
C ASN A 514 5.22 22.75 8.83
N ILE A 515 4.31 22.16 8.04
CA ILE A 515 4.63 21.60 6.73
C ILE A 515 3.91 22.38 5.63
N ASP A 516 4.70 22.78 4.62
CA ASP A 516 4.19 23.21 3.32
C ASP A 516 4.67 22.20 2.27
N ALA A 517 3.72 21.53 1.63
CA ALA A 517 3.99 20.55 0.58
C ALA A 517 3.36 21.03 -0.72
N ASP A 518 4.08 20.84 -1.82
CA ASP A 518 3.61 21.23 -3.14
C ASP A 518 2.46 20.32 -3.58
N PHE A 519 2.56 19.02 -3.37
CA PHE A 519 1.57 18.05 -3.87
C PHE A 519 1.19 17.01 -2.81
N VAL A 520 0.10 16.30 -3.09
CA VAL A 520 -0.42 15.23 -2.25
C VAL A 520 -0.07 13.87 -2.85
N SER A 521 0.48 12.99 -2.02
CA SER A 521 0.63 11.57 -2.31
C SER A 521 -0.22 10.77 -1.32
N PRO A 522 -1.47 10.41 -1.66
CA PRO A 522 -2.30 9.69 -0.70
C PRO A 522 -1.81 8.26 -0.46
N GLN A 523 -2.18 7.70 0.68
CA GLN A 523 -2.05 6.27 0.96
C GLN A 523 -3.18 5.42 0.34
N HIS A 524 -4.38 5.99 0.20
CA HIS A 524 -5.48 5.40 -0.55
C HIS A 524 -6.04 6.39 -1.56
N THR A 525 -6.35 5.88 -2.75
CA THR A 525 -6.89 6.63 -3.87
C THR A 525 -8.34 7.10 -3.61
N ASN A 526 -9.06 6.41 -2.72
CA ASN A 526 -10.37 6.80 -2.24
C ASN A 526 -10.32 7.89 -1.15
N GLN A 527 -9.17 8.51 -0.91
CA GLN A 527 -8.98 9.61 0.04
C GLN A 527 -8.49 10.90 -0.64
N TYR A 528 -7.81 10.78 -1.78
CA TYR A 528 -7.41 11.85 -2.67
C TYR A 528 -7.30 11.31 -4.11
N PRO A 529 -7.74 12.07 -5.14
CA PRO A 529 -8.06 11.54 -6.46
C PRO A 529 -6.83 11.33 -7.38
N ILE A 530 -5.73 10.77 -6.90
CA ILE A 530 -4.47 10.73 -7.66
C ILE A 530 -4.57 9.91 -8.95
N VAL A 531 -5.33 8.80 -8.91
CA VAL A 531 -5.53 7.93 -10.08
C VAL A 531 -6.52 8.56 -11.07
N GLU A 532 -7.58 9.21 -10.59
CA GLU A 532 -8.46 10.01 -11.45
C GLU A 532 -7.71 11.11 -12.18
N VAL A 533 -6.81 11.82 -11.49
CA VAL A 533 -5.98 12.87 -12.08
C VAL A 533 -5.13 12.32 -13.20
N PHE A 534 -4.47 11.17 -12.98
CA PHE A 534 -3.70 10.52 -14.03
C PHE A 534 -4.57 10.06 -15.20
N GLN A 535 -5.72 9.45 -14.96
CA GLN A 535 -6.61 8.99 -16.03
C GLN A 535 -7.19 10.16 -16.85
N ALA A 536 -7.47 11.29 -16.18
CA ALA A 536 -7.87 12.53 -16.84
C ALA A 536 -6.74 13.14 -17.68
N LEU A 537 -5.50 13.15 -17.16
CA LEU A 537 -4.31 13.57 -17.89
C LEU A 537 -4.06 12.69 -19.12
N LYS A 538 -4.14 11.37 -18.95
CA LYS A 538 -3.98 10.40 -20.04
C LYS A 538 -5.00 10.66 -21.14
N ALA A 539 -6.26 10.87 -20.77
CA ALA A 539 -7.26 11.32 -21.74
C ALA A 539 -6.83 12.64 -22.39
N TYR A 540 -6.50 13.68 -21.63
CA TYR A 540 -6.06 14.95 -22.23
C TYR A 540 -4.94 14.78 -23.28
N ASN A 541 -3.87 14.06 -22.94
CA ASN A 541 -2.71 13.83 -23.80
C ASN A 541 -3.00 12.93 -25.02
N ARG A 542 -4.00 12.04 -24.93
CA ARG A 542 -4.46 11.22 -26.06
C ARG A 542 -5.32 11.98 -27.07
N ASP A 543 -5.76 13.20 -26.74
CA ASP A 543 -6.50 14.01 -27.70
C ASP A 543 -5.58 14.49 -28.82
N PRO A 544 -5.90 14.21 -30.10
CA PRO A 544 -5.15 14.78 -31.21
C PRO A 544 -5.06 16.32 -31.15
N ALA A 545 -6.06 16.99 -30.57
CA ALA A 545 -6.05 18.44 -30.37
C ALA A 545 -4.93 18.91 -29.42
N ASN A 546 -4.45 18.05 -28.53
CA ASN A 546 -3.44 18.36 -27.52
C ASN A 546 -2.05 17.77 -27.84
N ALA A 547 -1.89 17.08 -28.97
CA ALA A 547 -0.65 16.38 -29.33
C ALA A 547 0.60 17.27 -29.35
N ALA A 548 0.44 18.57 -29.64
CA ALA A 548 1.55 19.53 -29.67
C ALA A 548 1.94 20.08 -28.28
N ARG A 549 1.14 19.82 -27.24
CA ARG A 549 1.33 20.36 -25.88
C ARG A 549 0.95 19.32 -24.82
N PRO A 550 1.64 18.17 -24.77
CA PRO A 550 1.40 17.18 -23.73
C PRO A 550 1.70 17.79 -22.36
N LEU A 551 0.88 17.44 -21.38
CA LEU A 551 1.07 17.79 -19.98
C LEU A 551 1.72 16.64 -19.22
N THR A 552 2.38 16.96 -18.12
CA THR A 552 2.93 16.00 -17.16
C THR A 552 2.02 15.84 -15.94
N MET A 553 2.32 14.88 -15.06
CA MET A 553 1.60 14.79 -13.78
C MET A 553 1.76 16.04 -12.93
N LEU A 554 2.92 16.70 -12.96
CA LEU A 554 3.15 17.97 -12.25
C LEU A 554 2.24 19.10 -12.77
N ASP A 555 1.90 19.10 -14.07
CA ASP A 555 0.95 20.06 -14.64
C ASP A 555 -0.50 19.71 -14.30
N ALA A 556 -0.80 18.42 -14.14
CA ALA A 556 -2.14 17.92 -13.85
C ALA A 556 -2.53 18.11 -12.37
N MET A 557 -1.57 17.93 -11.46
CA MET A 557 -1.78 18.11 -10.03
C MET A 557 -1.88 19.58 -9.65
N GLY A 558 -2.84 19.91 -8.78
CA GLY A 558 -2.96 21.21 -8.16
C GLY A 558 -2.13 21.27 -6.90
N SER A 559 -1.25 22.26 -6.78
CA SER A 559 -0.54 22.48 -5.52
C SER A 559 -1.37 23.20 -4.46
N ARG A 560 -2.28 24.05 -4.93
CA ARG A 560 -3.22 24.81 -4.11
C ARG A 560 -4.63 24.54 -4.56
N VAL A 561 -5.54 24.54 -3.59
CA VAL A 561 -6.98 24.39 -3.85
C VAL A 561 -7.42 25.54 -4.75
N TYR A 562 -7.87 25.22 -5.96
CA TYR A 562 -8.10 26.22 -7.01
C TYR A 562 -9.07 27.34 -6.61
N ASP A 563 -10.14 26.97 -5.89
CA ASP A 563 -11.20 27.89 -5.43
C ASP A 563 -10.91 28.52 -4.05
N SER A 564 -9.75 28.26 -3.46
CA SER A 564 -9.35 28.86 -2.18
C SER A 564 -9.14 30.37 -2.33
N PRO A 565 -9.58 31.20 -1.37
CA PRO A 565 -9.38 32.64 -1.42
C PRO A 565 -7.89 32.99 -1.44
N THR A 566 -7.57 34.12 -2.05
CA THR A 566 -6.20 34.62 -2.14
C THR A 566 -5.93 35.63 -1.04
N VAL A 567 -4.86 35.42 -0.27
CA VAL A 567 -4.36 36.36 0.73
C VAL A 567 -2.94 36.72 0.34
N ASN A 568 -2.63 38.02 0.21
CA ASN A 568 -1.32 38.51 -0.22
C ASN A 568 -0.82 37.90 -1.54
N GLY A 569 -1.72 37.69 -2.50
CA GLY A 569 -1.39 37.15 -3.82
C GLY A 569 -1.19 35.63 -3.88
N VAL A 570 -1.35 34.91 -2.77
CA VAL A 570 -1.23 33.45 -2.70
C VAL A 570 -2.56 32.84 -2.26
N ARG A 571 -3.01 31.77 -2.94
CA ARG A 571 -4.18 31.00 -2.49
C ARG A 571 -3.92 30.43 -1.11
N LEU A 572 -4.85 30.65 -0.19
CA LEU A 572 -4.67 30.37 1.23
C LEU A 572 -4.35 28.90 1.51
N GLN A 573 -5.07 27.97 0.88
CA GLN A 573 -5.01 26.54 1.19
C GLN A 573 -4.22 25.77 0.12
N THR A 574 -3.22 24.99 0.56
CA THR A 574 -2.61 23.94 -0.29
C THR A 574 -3.51 22.71 -0.37
N GLU A 575 -3.40 21.89 -1.41
CA GLU A 575 -4.15 20.63 -1.48
C GLU A 575 -3.77 19.69 -0.33
N PHE A 576 -2.51 19.70 0.11
CA PHE A 576 -2.06 18.93 1.28
C PHE A 576 -2.71 19.42 2.58
N ALA A 577 -2.72 20.73 2.84
CA ALA A 577 -3.41 21.28 4.00
C ALA A 577 -4.93 21.05 3.97
N ASN A 578 -5.53 21.07 2.77
CA ASN A 578 -6.94 20.72 2.57
C ASN A 578 -7.21 19.27 2.93
N GLN A 579 -6.37 18.34 2.46
CA GLN A 579 -6.47 16.93 2.82
C GLN A 579 -6.33 16.72 4.34
N LEU A 580 -5.39 17.40 5.00
CA LEU A 580 -5.26 17.38 6.46
C LEU A 580 -6.53 17.87 7.16
N GLU A 581 -7.14 18.95 6.65
CA GLU A 581 -8.35 19.53 7.24
C GLU A 581 -9.52 18.55 7.20
N LYS A 582 -9.68 17.82 6.09
CA LYS A 582 -10.72 16.79 5.94
C LYS A 582 -10.76 15.84 7.13
N ARG A 583 -9.60 15.32 7.58
CA ARG A 583 -9.54 14.32 8.66
C ARG A 583 -9.53 14.92 10.04
N ARG A 584 -8.91 16.08 10.22
CA ARG A 584 -9.04 16.82 11.47
C ARG A 584 -10.52 17.14 11.73
N ALA A 585 -11.24 17.63 10.73
CA ALA A 585 -12.66 17.95 10.85
C ALA A 585 -13.52 16.72 11.22
N VAL A 586 -13.24 15.57 10.61
CA VAL A 586 -13.96 14.31 10.86
C VAL A 586 -13.85 13.86 12.32
N ILE A 587 -12.68 13.99 12.95
CA ILE A 587 -12.51 13.58 14.35
C ILE A 587 -12.98 14.64 15.34
N SER A 588 -12.82 15.92 14.99
CA SER A 588 -12.94 17.03 15.94
C SER A 588 -14.33 17.63 16.00
N TYR A 589 -14.97 17.88 14.85
CA TYR A 589 -16.10 18.79 14.79
C TYR A 589 -17.45 18.09 14.95
N LYS A 590 -18.33 18.70 15.77
CA LYS A 590 -19.72 18.29 15.97
C LYS A 590 -20.51 18.16 14.67
N ALA A 591 -20.18 18.95 13.65
CA ALA A 591 -20.82 18.86 12.33
C ALA A 591 -20.73 17.45 11.72
N THR A 592 -19.64 16.72 12.00
CA THR A 592 -19.44 15.36 11.50
C THR A 592 -20.42 14.37 12.14
N ASP A 593 -20.75 14.55 13.42
CA ASP A 593 -21.69 13.69 14.14
C ASP A 593 -23.10 13.77 13.55
N ALA A 594 -23.47 14.95 13.06
CA ALA A 594 -24.76 15.18 12.40
C ALA A 594 -24.82 14.54 11.00
N ALA A 595 -23.69 14.47 10.28
CA ALA A 595 -23.64 13.86 8.95
C ALA A 595 -23.48 12.35 8.97
N VAL A 596 -22.85 11.80 10.00
CA VAL A 596 -22.57 10.36 10.12
C VAL A 596 -22.97 9.88 11.52
N SER A 597 -24.14 9.25 11.62
CA SER A 597 -24.76 8.86 12.91
C SER A 597 -23.92 7.89 13.75
N SER A 598 -23.03 7.12 13.13
CA SER A 598 -22.12 6.19 13.81
C SER A 598 -20.87 6.86 14.39
N ARG A 599 -20.62 8.14 14.11
CA ARG A 599 -19.46 8.88 14.60
C ARG A 599 -19.80 9.74 15.81
N ARG A 600 -18.78 9.98 16.62
CA ARG A 600 -18.81 10.86 17.78
C ARG A 600 -17.52 11.66 17.82
N SER A 601 -17.63 12.96 17.66
CA SER A 601 -16.52 13.91 17.60
C SER A 601 -15.95 14.23 18.98
N ILE A 602 -14.76 14.80 19.00
CA ILE A 602 -14.14 15.30 20.24
C ILE A 602 -14.98 16.42 20.85
N GLU A 603 -15.56 17.32 20.04
CA GLU A 603 -16.43 18.40 20.52
C GLU A 603 -17.67 17.93 21.31
N THR A 604 -18.25 16.78 20.96
CA THR A 604 -19.48 16.28 21.62
C THR A 604 -19.22 15.21 22.66
N SER A 605 -18.14 14.44 22.50
CA SER A 605 -17.95 13.18 23.21
C SER A 605 -16.55 13.01 23.77
N GLY A 606 -15.63 13.93 23.48
CA GLY A 606 -14.23 13.78 23.85
C GLY A 606 -13.53 12.61 23.12
N PRO A 607 -12.50 12.02 23.74
CA PRO A 607 -11.93 12.39 25.04
C PRO A 607 -11.48 13.85 25.08
N PHE A 608 -11.52 14.46 26.26
CA PHE A 608 -10.97 15.78 26.50
C PHE A 608 -9.55 15.65 27.07
N LYS A 609 -8.75 16.71 26.87
CA LYS A 609 -7.42 16.80 27.49
C LYS A 609 -7.61 16.91 29.02
N PRO A 610 -6.80 16.18 29.83
CA PRO A 610 -6.93 16.20 31.28
C PRO A 610 -7.06 17.58 31.90
N GLY A 611 -8.08 17.77 32.74
CA GLY A 611 -8.36 19.04 33.41
C GLY A 611 -9.13 20.05 32.56
N ARG A 612 -9.48 19.71 31.30
CA ARG A 612 -10.21 20.59 30.38
C ARG A 612 -11.63 20.12 30.10
N GLU A 613 -12.20 19.18 30.84
CA GLU A 613 -13.55 18.64 30.61
C GLU A 613 -14.64 19.71 30.59
N ASN A 614 -14.44 20.80 31.31
CA ASN A 614 -15.33 21.96 31.37
C ASN A 614 -14.83 23.17 30.57
N GLY A 615 -13.78 22.99 29.76
CA GLY A 615 -13.02 24.08 29.15
C GLY A 615 -12.14 24.83 30.15
N LEU A 616 -11.40 25.82 29.64
CA LEU A 616 -10.61 26.76 30.45
C LEU A 616 -11.10 28.17 30.21
N VAL A 617 -11.21 28.96 31.28
CA VAL A 617 -11.66 30.36 31.20
C VAL A 617 -10.49 31.26 31.54
N SER A 618 -10.18 32.21 30.66
CA SER A 618 -9.17 33.25 30.91
C SER A 618 -7.80 32.70 31.34
N VAL A 619 -7.36 31.62 30.67
CA VAL A 619 -6.05 31.00 30.90
C VAL A 619 -4.96 31.81 30.22
N SER A 620 -3.83 32.00 30.90
CA SER A 620 -2.65 32.63 30.32
C SER A 620 -1.96 31.69 29.34
N ALA A 621 -1.40 32.23 28.27
CA ALA A 621 -0.64 31.49 27.28
C ALA A 621 0.47 32.35 26.67
N THR A 622 1.49 31.70 26.12
CA THR A 622 2.53 32.36 25.33
C THR A 622 2.43 31.90 23.89
N LEU A 623 2.28 32.83 22.96
CA LEU A 623 2.27 32.53 21.52
C LEU A 623 3.68 32.15 21.07
N LEU A 624 3.83 31.01 20.39
CA LEU A 624 5.14 30.50 19.94
C LEU A 624 5.39 30.75 18.45
N ASP A 625 4.35 31.15 17.71
CA ASP A 625 4.41 31.65 16.34
C ASP A 625 3.45 32.84 16.13
N GLY A 626 3.35 33.32 14.88
CA GLY A 626 2.41 34.39 14.50
C GLY A 626 1.01 33.89 14.15
N GLY A 627 0.74 32.60 14.32
CA GLY A 627 -0.46 31.93 13.82
C GLY A 627 -0.60 31.95 12.29
N LYS A 628 -1.65 31.29 11.81
CA LYS A 628 -2.04 31.27 10.40
C LYS A 628 -3.54 31.04 10.25
N ILE A 629 -4.08 31.46 9.11
CA ILE A 629 -5.46 31.15 8.74
C ILE A 629 -5.50 29.77 8.09
N VAL A 630 -6.47 28.95 8.47
CA VAL A 630 -6.80 27.66 7.84
C VAL A 630 -8.21 27.78 7.28
N GLN A 631 -8.40 27.38 6.02
CA GLN A 631 -9.73 27.24 5.43
C GLN A 631 -10.32 25.88 5.83
N GLY A 632 -11.62 25.81 6.06
CA GLY A 632 -12.34 24.54 6.17
C GLY A 632 -12.20 23.70 4.89
N PHE A 633 -12.46 22.40 5.00
CA PHE A 633 -12.24 21.47 3.91
C PHE A 633 -13.04 21.87 2.66
N VAL A 634 -12.38 21.84 1.50
CA VAL A 634 -13.00 22.05 0.18
C VAL A 634 -13.11 20.69 -0.52
N GLY A 635 -14.34 20.23 -0.76
CA GLY A 635 -14.62 18.89 -1.27
C GLY A 635 -14.14 18.62 -2.70
N ALA A 636 -14.11 19.64 -3.57
CA ALA A 636 -13.62 19.51 -4.94
C ALA A 636 -12.07 19.57 -4.97
N GLN A 637 -11.44 18.40 -4.95
CA GLN A 637 -9.99 18.25 -4.88
C GLN A 637 -9.36 18.25 -6.28
N ASN A 638 -8.14 18.77 -6.39
CA ASN A 638 -7.33 18.76 -7.61
C ASN A 638 -8.04 19.35 -8.84
N LYS A 639 -8.78 20.44 -8.63
CA LYS A 639 -9.44 21.19 -9.71
C LYS A 639 -8.40 21.82 -10.62
N ASN A 640 -8.46 21.47 -11.91
CA ASN A 640 -7.53 21.96 -12.92
C ASN A 640 -8.27 22.22 -14.25
N PRO A 641 -8.66 23.48 -14.53
CA PRO A 641 -9.37 23.86 -15.75
C PRO A 641 -8.60 23.61 -17.06
N ALA A 642 -7.29 23.37 -17.02
CA ALA A 642 -6.52 23.01 -18.22
C ALA A 642 -6.86 21.61 -18.73
N ILE A 643 -7.41 20.73 -17.88
CA ILE A 643 -7.80 19.36 -18.21
C ILE A 643 -9.32 19.25 -18.07
N PRO A 644 -10.09 19.03 -19.16
CA PRO A 644 -11.56 19.06 -19.13
C PRO A 644 -12.20 18.17 -18.06
N LEU A 645 -11.67 16.96 -17.86
CA LEU A 645 -12.17 16.01 -16.86
C LEU A 645 -11.86 16.42 -15.40
N LEU A 646 -10.99 17.41 -15.19
CA LEU A 646 -10.64 17.98 -13.88
C LEU A 646 -11.13 19.42 -13.71
N ALA A 647 -11.87 19.97 -14.68
CA ALA A 647 -12.23 21.39 -14.68
C ALA A 647 -13.03 21.83 -13.44
N ASN A 648 -13.76 20.90 -12.83
CA ASN A 648 -14.54 21.11 -11.61
C ASN A 648 -13.93 20.43 -10.37
N GLY A 649 -12.76 19.81 -10.49
CA GLY A 649 -12.17 18.95 -9.45
C GLY A 649 -12.91 17.62 -9.29
N ILE A 650 -12.37 16.77 -8.42
CA ILE A 650 -12.93 15.46 -8.09
C ILE A 650 -13.44 15.48 -6.64
N VAL A 651 -14.67 15.04 -6.46
CA VAL A 651 -15.34 14.91 -5.17
C VAL A 651 -15.42 13.43 -4.84
N ILE A 652 -14.78 12.98 -3.78
CA ILE A 652 -14.69 11.56 -3.42
C ILE A 652 -15.92 11.14 -2.59
N PRO A 653 -16.79 10.24 -3.09
CA PRO A 653 -18.04 9.93 -2.41
C PRO A 653 -17.91 8.89 -1.28
N THR A 654 -16.90 8.01 -1.35
CA THR A 654 -16.75 6.85 -0.46
C THR A 654 -16.16 7.17 0.90
N ASP A 655 -15.72 8.41 1.12
CA ASP A 655 -14.91 8.77 2.27
C ASP A 655 -15.56 9.86 3.11
N SER A 656 -16.60 9.54 3.88
CA SER A 656 -17.46 10.54 4.54
C SER A 656 -16.71 11.68 5.26
N TYR A 657 -17.05 12.92 4.93
CA TYR A 657 -16.50 14.17 5.47
C TYR A 657 -17.58 15.26 5.54
N ILE A 658 -17.21 16.44 6.06
CA ILE A 658 -18.00 17.68 5.97
C ILE A 658 -17.29 18.64 5.04
N ASP A 659 -17.99 19.11 4.00
CA ASP A 659 -17.52 20.19 3.14
C ASP A 659 -17.79 21.53 3.85
N ASP A 660 -16.75 22.33 4.05
CA ASP A 660 -16.79 23.61 4.77
C ASP A 660 -15.92 24.66 4.09
N ALA A 661 -16.04 24.80 2.77
CA ALA A 661 -15.26 25.73 1.97
C ALA A 661 -15.38 27.21 2.40
N SER A 662 -16.43 27.56 3.16
CA SER A 662 -16.65 28.92 3.69
C SER A 662 -16.18 29.12 5.14
N GLY A 663 -15.71 28.05 5.79
CA GLY A 663 -15.21 28.08 7.16
C GLY A 663 -13.79 28.59 7.23
N TYR A 664 -13.49 29.37 8.27
CA TYR A 664 -12.14 29.86 8.54
C TYR A 664 -11.79 29.67 10.01
N PHE A 665 -10.52 29.39 10.26
CA PHE A 665 -9.97 29.20 11.60
C PHE A 665 -8.64 29.94 11.68
N VAL A 666 -8.29 30.45 12.85
CA VAL A 666 -6.91 30.87 13.13
C VAL A 666 -6.26 29.82 13.99
N GLN A 667 -5.23 29.17 13.46
CA GLN A 667 -4.42 28.18 14.16
C GLN A 667 -3.10 28.80 14.63
N VAL A 668 -2.65 28.41 15.81
CA VAL A 668 -1.47 28.99 16.47
C VAL A 668 -0.70 27.91 17.23
N LYS A 669 0.64 27.96 17.17
CA LYS A 669 1.50 27.20 18.07
C LYS A 669 1.59 27.95 19.39
N ILE A 670 1.25 27.28 20.50
CA ILE A 670 1.00 27.98 21.76
C ILE A 670 1.44 27.14 22.98
N ASP A 671 2.01 27.81 23.99
CA ASP A 671 2.26 27.25 25.33
C ASP A 671 1.17 27.75 26.28
N VAL A 672 0.15 26.92 26.50
CA VAL A 672 -0.94 27.21 27.44
C VAL A 672 -0.44 26.96 28.86
N LYS A 673 -0.57 27.95 29.75
CA LYS A 673 -0.12 27.87 31.15
C LYS A 673 -1.13 27.12 32.03
N ASP A 674 -1.55 25.96 31.56
CA ASP A 674 -2.42 25.01 32.24
C ASP A 674 -1.55 24.04 33.06
N PRO A 675 -1.71 23.95 34.40
CA PRO A 675 -0.91 23.06 35.23
C PRO A 675 -1.37 21.59 35.21
N ALA A 676 -2.58 21.30 34.73
CA ALA A 676 -3.15 19.95 34.75
C ALA A 676 -2.72 19.12 33.53
N TYR A 677 -2.64 19.74 32.36
CA TYR A 677 -2.30 19.05 31.12
C TYR A 677 -0.78 18.96 30.88
N LYS A 678 -0.31 17.76 30.53
CA LYS A 678 1.12 17.45 30.33
C LYS A 678 1.48 16.99 28.91
N GLY A 679 0.56 17.13 27.95
CA GLY A 679 0.76 16.69 26.56
C GLY A 679 0.50 15.21 26.30
N TYR A 680 -0.13 14.50 27.24
CA TYR A 680 -0.48 13.08 27.13
C TYR A 680 -1.78 12.77 27.89
N LEU A 681 -2.41 11.63 27.59
CA LEU A 681 -3.52 11.08 28.36
C LEU A 681 -2.99 10.08 29.40
N PRO A 682 -3.25 10.26 30.71
CA PRO A 682 -2.79 9.32 31.73
C PRO A 682 -3.47 7.94 31.62
N GLU A 683 -2.76 6.89 32.01
CA GLU A 683 -3.34 5.56 32.18
C GLU A 683 -4.40 5.58 33.28
N GLY A 684 -5.56 4.96 33.03
CA GLY A 684 -6.66 4.92 33.99
C GLY A 684 -7.42 6.23 34.13
N TYR A 685 -7.19 7.22 33.24
CA TYR A 685 -7.91 8.49 33.31
C TYR A 685 -9.41 8.29 33.06
N VAL A 686 -10.24 8.69 34.02
CA VAL A 686 -11.70 8.54 33.96
C VAL A 686 -12.34 9.89 33.64
N GLN A 687 -13.15 9.93 32.58
CA GLN A 687 -13.95 11.11 32.24
C GLN A 687 -15.33 10.69 31.78
N PHE A 688 -16.31 11.56 32.05
CA PHE A 688 -17.64 11.45 31.48
C PHE A 688 -17.59 11.90 30.02
N SER A 689 -18.02 11.02 29.11
CA SER A 689 -18.15 11.31 27.68
C SER A 689 -19.59 11.72 27.38
N PRO A 690 -19.89 13.01 27.12
CA PRO A 690 -21.27 13.49 27.02
C PRO A 690 -22.07 12.84 25.89
N GLY A 691 -21.52 12.78 24.68
CA GLY A 691 -22.20 12.16 23.53
C GLY A 691 -22.26 10.63 23.56
N MET A 692 -21.62 10.00 24.55
CA MET A 692 -21.81 8.57 24.87
C MET A 692 -22.70 8.37 26.10
N ASN A 693 -22.97 9.44 26.87
CA ASN A 693 -23.67 9.39 28.15
C ASN A 693 -23.11 8.34 29.12
N ALA A 694 -21.78 8.24 29.19
CA ALA A 694 -21.09 7.24 30.00
C ALA A 694 -19.71 7.73 30.45
N SER A 695 -19.26 7.27 31.62
CA SER A 695 -17.87 7.43 32.04
C SER A 695 -17.00 6.37 31.39
N ILE A 696 -15.86 6.79 30.84
CA ILE A 696 -14.89 5.92 30.20
C ILE A 696 -13.57 6.02 30.94
N THR A 697 -13.01 4.88 31.33
CA THR A 697 -11.64 4.76 31.84
C THR A 697 -10.71 4.48 30.66
N TYR A 698 -9.85 5.44 30.33
CA TYR A 698 -8.98 5.35 29.18
C TYR A 698 -7.66 4.66 29.50
N ARG A 699 -7.18 3.88 28.55
CA ARG A 699 -5.75 3.58 28.41
C ARG A 699 -5.02 4.85 28.00
N GLY A 700 -3.89 5.09 28.63
CA GLY A 700 -3.07 6.27 28.43
C GLY A 700 -2.24 6.18 27.16
N GLY A 701 -1.68 7.32 26.77
CA GLY A 701 -0.73 7.39 25.68
C GLY A 701 -0.34 8.82 25.30
N PRO A 702 0.69 8.97 24.46
CA PRO A 702 1.26 10.26 24.09
C PRO A 702 0.34 11.05 23.14
N ILE A 703 0.34 12.39 23.23
CA ILE A 703 -0.44 13.27 22.34
C ILE A 703 0.48 14.31 21.69
N GLU A 704 0.81 15.41 22.36
CA GLU A 704 1.82 16.38 21.89
C GLU A 704 3.24 15.88 22.18
N THR A 705 3.40 14.94 23.11
CA THR A 705 4.70 14.34 23.44
C THR A 705 5.27 13.46 22.32
N THR A 706 4.55 13.28 21.21
CA THR A 706 5.02 12.59 20.01
C THR A 706 5.94 13.46 19.15
N ASN A 707 5.82 14.80 19.21
CA ASN A 707 6.51 15.74 18.32
C ASN A 707 7.21 16.88 19.08
N THR A 708 7.69 16.59 20.29
CA THR A 708 8.29 17.59 21.19
C THR A 708 9.67 17.14 21.69
N GLU A 709 10.61 18.08 21.81
CA GLU A 709 11.94 17.83 22.38
C GLU A 709 11.87 17.29 23.82
N LYS A 710 12.87 16.47 24.18
CA LYS A 710 13.01 15.89 25.53
C LYS A 710 13.00 16.96 26.62
N ALA A 711 12.40 16.61 27.75
CA ALA A 711 12.31 17.45 28.96
C ALA A 711 11.51 18.77 28.80
N THR A 712 10.66 18.86 27.78
CA THR A 712 9.72 19.98 27.64
C THR A 712 8.54 19.80 28.59
N TYR A 713 8.58 20.47 29.75
CA TYR A 713 7.55 20.33 30.80
C TYR A 713 6.11 20.55 30.30
N ARG A 714 5.91 21.47 29.34
CA ARG A 714 4.65 21.67 28.62
C ARG A 714 4.89 21.67 27.12
N PRO A 715 4.60 20.57 26.42
CA PRO A 715 4.65 20.53 24.97
C PRO A 715 3.86 21.67 24.34
N PRO A 716 4.41 22.34 23.31
CA PRO A 716 3.64 23.23 22.47
C PRO A 716 2.39 22.55 21.91
N GLU A 717 1.25 23.21 22.04
CA GLU A 717 0.01 22.79 21.41
C GLU A 717 -0.20 23.53 20.10
N TYR A 718 -0.89 22.91 19.15
CA TYR A 718 -1.35 23.54 17.92
C TYR A 718 -2.86 23.70 18.01
N LEU A 719 -3.28 24.80 18.62
CA LEU A 719 -4.69 25.08 18.90
C LEU A 719 -5.24 25.99 17.82
N ARG A 720 -6.56 25.93 17.59
CA ARG A 720 -7.22 26.85 16.67
C ARG A 720 -8.46 27.43 17.29
N THR A 721 -8.93 28.54 16.73
CA THR A 721 -10.21 29.13 17.08
C THR A 721 -11.37 28.19 16.78
N GLN A 722 -12.49 28.39 17.46
CA GLN A 722 -13.78 27.98 16.92
C GLN A 722 -13.95 28.55 15.50
N ARG A 723 -14.83 27.91 14.71
CA ARG A 723 -15.11 28.33 13.33
C ARG A 723 -15.53 29.80 13.29
N LEU A 724 -14.79 30.61 12.54
CA LEU A 724 -15.08 32.02 12.31
C LEU A 724 -16.11 32.20 11.20
N ALA A 725 -16.83 33.33 11.23
CA ALA A 725 -17.90 33.61 10.27
C ALA A 725 -17.37 33.99 8.87
N SER A 726 -16.14 34.53 8.79
CA SER A 726 -15.59 35.06 7.54
C SER A 726 -14.06 35.08 7.53
N LEU A 727 -13.47 35.18 6.33
CA LEU A 727 -12.03 35.41 6.15
C LEU A 727 -11.59 36.73 6.78
N ALA A 728 -12.44 37.78 6.70
CA ALA A 728 -12.14 39.08 7.28
C ALA A 728 -12.00 39.00 8.81
N ASP A 729 -12.84 38.21 9.46
CA ASP A 729 -12.73 38.00 10.91
C ASP A 729 -11.49 37.18 11.27
N ALA A 730 -11.13 36.18 10.45
CA ALA A 730 -9.87 35.45 10.60
C ALA A 730 -8.64 36.35 10.44
N GLN A 731 -8.66 37.30 9.51
CA GLN A 731 -7.60 38.30 9.35
C GLN A 731 -7.53 39.25 10.55
N LYS A 732 -8.67 39.69 11.11
CA LYS A 732 -8.70 40.52 12.32
C LYS A 732 -8.11 39.79 13.52
N VAL A 733 -8.43 38.52 13.70
CA VAL A 733 -7.87 37.69 14.78
C VAL A 733 -6.36 37.51 14.56
N LEU A 734 -5.94 37.11 13.36
CA LEU A 734 -4.52 36.91 13.03
C LEU A 734 -3.69 38.17 13.28
N ALA A 735 -4.23 39.35 12.98
CA ALA A 735 -3.54 40.62 13.18
C ALA A 735 -3.22 40.95 14.65
N THR A 736 -3.84 40.27 15.63
CA THR A 736 -3.54 40.46 17.06
C THR A 736 -2.43 39.54 17.57
N LEU A 737 -1.98 38.58 16.75
CA LEU A 737 -0.98 37.58 17.09
C LEU A 737 0.44 38.05 16.78
N ALA A 738 1.35 37.74 17.70
CA ALA A 738 2.79 37.95 17.52
C ALA A 738 3.55 36.92 18.34
N LYS A 739 4.59 36.31 17.74
CA LYS A 739 5.46 35.36 18.44
C LYS A 739 6.05 35.97 19.71
N GLY A 740 6.00 35.24 20.82
CA GLY A 740 6.49 35.65 22.13
C GLY A 740 5.50 36.48 22.94
N LYS A 741 4.37 36.92 22.35
CA LYS A 741 3.35 37.67 23.06
C LYS A 741 2.68 36.78 24.11
N ASN A 742 2.59 37.29 25.34
CA ASN A 742 1.76 36.69 26.37
C ASN A 742 0.33 37.18 26.19
N VAL A 743 -0.61 36.25 26.25
CA VAL A 743 -2.03 36.50 26.01
C VAL A 743 -2.86 35.76 27.04
N THR A 744 -4.11 36.18 27.17
CA THR A 744 -5.16 35.49 27.89
C THR A 744 -6.24 35.05 26.90
N LEU A 745 -6.68 33.80 27.02
CA LEU A 745 -7.71 33.22 26.14
C LEU A 745 -8.59 32.25 26.92
N SER A 746 -9.67 31.78 26.29
CA SER A 746 -10.50 30.71 26.82
C SER A 746 -10.53 29.53 25.84
N LEU A 747 -10.65 28.31 26.37
CA LEU A 747 -10.71 27.08 25.59
C LEU A 747 -12.02 26.35 25.85
N THR A 748 -12.60 25.76 24.81
CA THR A 748 -13.68 24.77 24.94
C THR A 748 -13.16 23.46 25.53
N PRO A 749 -14.03 22.51 25.91
CA PRO A 749 -13.59 21.18 26.33
C PRO A 749 -12.72 20.45 25.29
N ALA A 750 -13.01 20.64 24.00
CA ALA A 750 -12.22 20.10 22.89
C ALA A 750 -10.92 20.86 22.62
N SER A 751 -10.55 21.83 23.46
CA SER A 751 -9.38 22.70 23.29
C SER A 751 -9.41 23.56 22.02
N GLU A 752 -10.60 23.92 21.55
CA GLU A 752 -10.77 24.98 20.56
C GLU A 752 -10.80 26.34 21.27
N ILE A 753 -10.13 27.35 20.72
CA ILE A 753 -10.04 28.70 21.29
C ILE A 753 -11.38 29.40 21.11
N VAL A 754 -11.97 29.84 22.22
CA VAL A 754 -13.29 30.48 22.25
C VAL A 754 -13.21 31.83 21.53
N VAL A 755 -14.14 32.06 20.61
CA VAL A 755 -14.24 33.32 19.86
C VAL A 755 -15.32 34.21 20.48
N PRO A 756 -14.98 35.36 21.08
CA PRO A 756 -15.96 36.32 21.56
C PRO A 756 -16.62 37.11 20.42
N ALA A 757 -17.68 37.88 20.74
CA ALA A 757 -18.42 38.67 19.75
C ALA A 757 -17.54 39.68 18.99
N ASP A 758 -16.60 40.33 19.68
CA ASP A 758 -15.50 41.05 19.04
C ASP A 758 -14.32 40.10 18.86
N VAL A 759 -14.16 39.59 17.63
CA VAL A 759 -13.13 38.60 17.30
C VAL A 759 -11.70 39.08 17.58
N SER A 760 -11.44 40.40 17.60
CA SER A 760 -10.11 40.93 17.96
C SER A 760 -9.73 40.62 19.41
N GLN A 761 -10.71 40.38 20.27
CA GLN A 761 -10.55 40.06 21.69
C GLN A 761 -10.35 38.56 21.97
N THR A 762 -10.11 37.75 20.94
CA THR A 762 -9.87 36.30 21.07
C THR A 762 -8.59 36.02 21.87
N PHE A 763 -7.57 36.88 21.72
CA PHE A 763 -6.30 36.81 22.44
C PHE A 763 -6.02 38.15 23.11
N ARG A 764 -6.24 38.24 24.44
CA ARG A 764 -6.17 39.50 25.20
C ARG A 764 -4.83 39.75 25.84
#